data_AF-A0A7X7MKA4-F1
#
_entry.id   AF-A0A7X7MKA4-F1
#
_cell.length_a   1.000
_cell.length_b   1.000
_cell.length_c   1.000
_cell.angle_alpha   90.00
_cell.angle_beta   90.00
_cell.angle_gamma   90.00
#
_symmetry.space_group_name_H-M   'P 1'
#
loop_
_entity.id
_entity.type
_entity.pdbx_description
1 polymer ?
#
loop_
_entity_poly.entity_id
_entity_poly.type
_entity_poly.pdbx_seq_one_letter_code
_entity_poly.pdbx_strand_id
1 'polypeptide(L)'
;MFSKLHLLGALALSLTCLAQTELIRDFKGGLAKLPQEKLSTEVFDQKSPALKLDSSGVKSGQFVGHTFYVYQEAAQALRGKTIEFRIKTKHVAGNAALGGTFRVATSPGNELRVTRSFSLNTPVGDQFQEQSATFTVPNLDNIAHVNVQFGFRQQGEEQNLWIIDEPQFRYAENSSSVQLPTDILGLSALLDKEPLVLVEDGKVKFSIVIPAAADPIAKLAAEELQLHCQLAVGTEIPIRQEADGQEISGPAIHVGGTMLAQKFALQPVNLPPESWLIARNGENIILTGGDTPGATYNQATSTRGVATGTLYAVYEFLERTFGVRWYWPGKYGTVVPPAANVKVTRLLQTGTPSYSTRGFLYSIPRDPEISTAEFTRWYRRNRVGSAHGNPLANHSFNAWPKKFGASHPEYFALQVDGRRKTDEVAGGHVCLSNPEVLKETIREKLEYFEKNPGAGFASVMPGDSFGLYRCICEDCQKPLQPERAPAGTASNLVWGFVNKVALGVAEKMPDRYITCCAYGDYRQRPDFPLASNVAVTLCYSAQPRSDQISKNKWRAMLDEWRQTGAALYIWEYWNNSRYSRGVYGAPAVFPRHLQEFMRLDQGQVRGRAMELSNIDGDGVSFSYWTDWIYDALNVYVVSHLMNDINCDVEKLLDEYYPAFYGPAAVPMRQFHDELELAWTRGNYSDGWNWETCWVKTYPPEFVDRMMALLRQSVELCAGQEPYLKRAQKTLAGYLPFERNSFLFREKKSQTNAPKITVPQGTAKPLLDGRPDEEAWQKAAVIGNFCDSYNIYEQKAGTEMRFLVAEGTLFVAVSATIPPERNEIKWADDLGERDSL
;
A
#
# COMPACT_ATOMS: atom_id res chain seq x y z
N MET A 1 77.07 9.30 -1.70
CA MET A 1 76.80 10.20 -0.56
C MET A 1 75.88 9.44 0.38
N PHE A 2 76.46 8.69 1.32
CA PHE A 2 76.59 9.04 2.75
C PHE A 2 75.22 9.16 3.42
N SER A 3 74.83 8.42 4.45
CA SER A 3 75.38 7.29 5.22
C SER A 3 74.19 6.76 6.05
N LYS A 4 73.86 5.47 6.12
CA LYS A 4 74.56 4.38 6.85
C LYS A 4 74.46 4.51 8.38
N LEU A 5 74.17 3.36 9.02
CA LEU A 5 74.31 2.98 10.45
C LEU A 5 73.13 3.28 11.38
N HIS A 6 72.72 2.43 12.34
CA HIS A 6 73.00 1.05 12.76
C HIS A 6 71.89 0.70 13.80
N LEU A 7 71.23 -0.48 13.81
CA LEU A 7 71.70 -1.83 14.17
C LEU A 7 71.69 -2.12 15.70
N LEU A 8 70.94 -3.17 16.07
CA LEU A 8 71.01 -4.03 17.29
C LEU A 8 70.64 -3.38 18.65
N GLY A 9 70.01 -4.07 19.61
CA GLY A 9 69.61 -5.46 19.72
C GLY A 9 69.30 -5.84 21.19
N ALA A 10 68.64 -6.98 21.35
CA ALA A 10 68.63 -7.90 22.49
C ALA A 10 67.76 -7.63 23.76
N LEU A 11 66.77 -8.51 23.88
CA LEU A 11 66.42 -9.37 25.03
C LEU A 11 66.07 -8.78 26.42
N ALA A 12 64.81 -9.06 26.80
CA ALA A 12 64.35 -9.71 28.03
C ALA A 12 64.84 -9.19 29.40
N LEU A 13 63.91 -8.66 30.20
CA LEU A 13 63.28 -9.38 31.31
C LEU A 13 62.29 -8.45 32.05
N SER A 14 61.12 -9.02 32.36
CA SER A 14 60.15 -8.67 33.40
C SER A 14 60.46 -7.49 34.33
N LEU A 15 59.56 -6.51 34.35
CA LEU A 15 59.03 -5.94 35.60
C LEU A 15 57.63 -5.39 35.33
N THR A 16 56.69 -5.92 36.10
CA THR A 16 55.33 -5.45 36.32
C THR A 16 55.22 -3.92 36.32
N CYS A 17 54.72 -3.33 35.23
CA CYS A 17 53.96 -2.09 35.34
C CYS A 17 52.51 -2.48 35.62
N LEU A 18 52.19 -2.59 36.91
CA LEU A 18 50.84 -2.34 37.40
C LEU A 18 50.30 -1.12 36.65
N ALA A 19 49.15 -1.27 35.99
CA ALA A 19 48.42 -0.15 35.42
C ALA A 19 48.29 0.91 36.52
N GLN A 20 48.99 2.04 36.34
CA GLN A 20 48.81 3.19 37.19
C GLN A 20 47.36 3.62 37.03
N THR A 21 46.56 3.35 38.05
CA THR A 21 45.23 3.92 38.24
C THR A 21 45.43 5.42 38.44
N GLU A 22 45.42 6.18 37.34
CA GLU A 22 45.56 7.63 37.41
C GLU A 22 44.26 8.23 38.00
N LEU A 23 44.27 8.37 39.33
CA LEU A 23 43.33 9.15 40.12
C LEU A 23 43.35 10.60 39.63
N ILE A 24 42.20 11.12 39.21
CA ILE A 24 42.05 12.52 38.78
C ILE A 24 41.95 13.42 40.01
N ARG A 25 41.09 13.04 40.96
CA ARG A 25 40.89 13.79 42.20
C ARG A 25 40.27 12.92 43.27
N ASP A 26 40.88 12.90 44.46
CA ASP A 26 40.26 12.35 45.67
C ASP A 26 39.63 13.50 46.48
N PHE A 27 38.35 13.35 46.81
CA PHE A 27 37.58 14.32 47.56
C PHE A 27 37.48 13.99 49.05
N LYS A 28 37.95 12.82 49.51
CA LYS A 28 37.91 12.35 50.90
C LYS A 28 38.49 13.36 51.88
N GLY A 29 39.69 13.87 51.61
CA GLY A 29 40.35 14.91 52.42
C GLY A 29 39.59 16.25 52.47
N GLY A 30 38.79 16.53 51.43
CA GLY A 30 37.95 17.73 51.37
C GLY A 30 36.70 17.64 52.23
N LEU A 31 36.21 16.43 52.52
CA LEU A 31 35.01 16.22 53.34
C LEU A 31 35.20 16.76 54.76
N ALA A 32 36.40 16.64 55.35
CA ALA A 32 36.72 17.17 56.68
C ALA A 32 36.49 18.69 56.83
N LYS A 33 36.40 19.43 55.72
CA LYS A 33 36.17 20.88 55.70
C LYS A 33 34.68 21.25 55.67
N LEU A 34 33.79 20.27 55.58
CA LEU A 34 32.35 20.52 55.60
C LEU A 34 31.87 20.87 57.02
N PRO A 35 30.75 21.62 57.15
CA PRO A 35 30.12 21.87 58.44
C PRO A 35 29.81 20.56 59.19
N GLN A 36 29.87 20.60 60.52
CA GLN A 36 29.77 19.42 61.39
C GLN A 36 28.47 18.63 61.17
N GLU A 37 27.38 19.30 60.83
CA GLU A 37 26.08 18.70 60.53
C GLU A 37 26.07 17.86 59.25
N LYS A 38 27.01 18.10 58.31
CA LYS A 38 27.20 17.30 57.07
C LYS A 38 28.18 16.15 57.24
N LEU A 39 28.77 15.99 58.41
CA LEU A 39 29.73 14.93 58.70
C LEU A 39 29.04 13.77 59.39
N SER A 40 29.43 12.56 59.01
CA SER A 40 29.08 11.34 59.71
C SER A 40 30.21 10.94 60.67
N THR A 41 29.84 10.36 61.82
CA THR A 41 30.78 9.67 62.71
C THR A 41 31.12 8.27 62.22
N GLU A 42 30.40 7.76 61.21
CA GLU A 42 30.75 6.52 60.54
C GLU A 42 31.95 6.74 59.62
N VAL A 43 33.05 6.04 59.91
CA VAL A 43 34.34 6.17 59.20
C VAL A 43 34.70 4.81 58.63
N PHE A 44 34.72 4.69 57.30
CA PHE A 44 35.18 3.47 56.63
C PHE A 44 36.71 3.41 56.51
N ASP A 45 37.37 4.56 56.32
CA ASP A 45 38.84 4.73 56.31
C ASP A 45 39.29 5.97 57.12
N GLN A 46 40.33 5.83 57.93
CA GLN A 46 40.72 6.70 59.07
C GLN A 46 41.21 8.12 58.69
N LYS A 47 41.31 8.46 57.40
CA LYS A 47 41.97 9.70 56.96
C LYS A 47 41.08 10.96 56.96
N SER A 48 39.74 10.83 56.93
CA SER A 48 38.77 11.95 56.99
C SER A 48 37.34 11.44 57.27
N PRO A 49 36.42 12.26 57.83
CA PRO A 49 35.03 11.86 58.06
C PRO A 49 34.25 11.66 56.74
N ALA A 50 33.22 10.81 56.77
CA ALA A 50 32.33 10.59 55.63
C ALA A 50 31.27 11.69 55.51
N LEU A 51 30.75 11.89 54.30
CA LEU A 51 29.68 12.84 54.01
C LEU A 51 28.33 12.24 54.42
N LYS A 52 27.59 12.97 55.23
CA LYS A 52 26.22 12.63 55.64
C LYS A 52 25.21 13.41 54.79
N LEU A 53 24.36 12.69 54.07
CA LEU A 53 23.20 13.24 53.35
C LEU A 53 21.94 12.88 54.15
N ASP A 54 21.49 13.80 54.98
CA ASP A 54 20.37 13.64 55.91
C ASP A 54 19.25 14.61 55.54
N SER A 55 18.04 14.10 55.34
CA SER A 55 16.86 14.93 55.04
C SER A 55 16.04 15.34 56.26
N SER A 56 16.53 15.09 57.48
CA SER A 56 15.90 15.56 58.72
C SER A 56 15.63 17.07 58.67
N GLY A 57 14.36 17.46 58.77
CA GLY A 57 13.94 18.87 58.72
C GLY A 57 13.95 19.50 57.31
N VAL A 58 14.20 18.71 56.27
CA VAL A 58 14.16 19.17 54.86
C VAL A 58 12.75 18.96 54.30
N LYS A 59 12.20 19.97 53.61
CA LYS A 59 10.85 19.89 53.04
C LYS A 59 10.83 19.00 51.79
N SER A 60 9.71 18.30 51.57
CA SER A 60 9.45 17.55 50.34
C SER A 60 9.71 18.42 49.09
N GLY A 61 10.35 17.84 48.08
CA GLY A 61 10.76 18.49 46.83
C GLY A 61 12.16 19.12 46.86
N GLN A 62 12.74 19.37 48.03
CA GLN A 62 14.10 19.93 48.15
C GLN A 62 15.18 18.86 47.88
N PHE A 63 16.28 19.29 47.26
CA PHE A 63 17.41 18.42 46.96
C PHE A 63 18.39 18.36 48.15
N VAL A 64 18.67 17.16 48.63
CA VAL A 64 19.68 16.88 49.65
C VAL A 64 20.86 16.25 48.94
N GLY A 65 21.99 16.95 48.95
CA GLY A 65 23.16 16.49 48.21
C GLY A 65 24.40 17.33 48.39
N HIS A 66 25.45 16.91 47.70
CA HIS A 66 26.74 17.59 47.62
C HIS A 66 27.21 17.64 46.17
N THR A 67 28.06 18.60 45.83
CA THR A 67 28.59 18.70 44.46
C THR A 67 30.11 18.64 44.49
N PHE A 68 30.65 17.69 43.74
CA PHE A 68 32.09 17.45 43.65
C PHE A 68 32.62 18.09 42.38
N TYR A 69 33.60 18.98 42.51
CA TYR A 69 34.08 19.81 41.40
C TYR A 69 35.56 19.56 41.07
N VAL A 70 35.88 19.59 39.79
CA VAL A 70 37.22 19.85 39.25
C VAL A 70 37.13 21.16 38.48
N TYR A 71 38.00 22.11 38.79
CA TYR A 71 37.96 23.46 38.24
C TYR A 71 39.17 23.73 37.33
N GLN A 72 39.03 24.75 36.46
CA GLN A 72 40.12 25.41 35.74
C GLN A 72 40.99 24.44 34.92
N GLU A 73 42.32 24.57 34.98
CA GLU A 73 43.28 23.81 34.17
C GLU A 73 43.11 22.29 34.33
N ALA A 74 42.82 21.83 35.55
CA ALA A 74 42.55 20.41 35.82
C ALA A 74 41.27 19.93 35.13
N ALA A 75 40.24 20.78 35.00
CA ALA A 75 39.02 20.45 34.27
C ALA A 75 39.25 20.48 32.76
N GLN A 76 40.02 21.45 32.27
CA GLN A 76 40.41 21.56 30.86
C GLN A 76 41.23 20.34 30.41
N ALA A 77 42.10 19.80 31.26
CA ALA A 77 42.91 18.61 31.00
C ALA A 77 42.09 17.32 30.81
N LEU A 78 40.79 17.34 31.17
CA LEU A 78 39.87 16.22 30.99
C LEU A 78 39.18 16.21 29.62
N ARG A 79 39.31 17.27 28.80
CA ARG A 79 38.62 17.35 27.50
C ARG A 79 38.87 16.11 26.64
N GLY A 80 37.80 15.54 26.08
CA GLY A 80 37.86 14.33 25.26
C GLY A 80 38.17 13.03 26.02
N LYS A 81 38.40 13.07 27.33
CA LYS A 81 38.71 11.88 28.15
C LYS A 81 37.46 11.34 28.81
N THR A 82 37.48 10.03 29.10
CA THR A 82 36.45 9.36 29.88
C THR A 82 36.89 9.26 31.34
N ILE A 83 36.01 9.66 32.24
CA ILE A 83 36.25 9.71 33.68
C ILE A 83 35.20 8.90 34.43
N GLU A 84 35.59 8.26 35.51
CA GLU A 84 34.73 7.55 36.45
C GLU A 84 34.54 8.39 37.71
N PHE A 85 33.30 8.60 38.15
CA PHE A 85 32.96 9.02 39.51
C PHE A 85 32.72 7.78 40.35
N ARG A 86 33.61 7.50 41.30
CA ARG A 86 33.54 6.36 42.22
C ARG A 86 33.26 6.85 43.63
N ILE A 87 32.38 6.16 44.34
CA ILE A 87 32.00 6.43 45.72
C ILE A 87 31.72 5.11 46.47
N LYS A 88 31.80 5.15 47.79
CA LYS A 88 31.22 4.15 48.69
C LYS A 88 29.96 4.74 49.31
N THR A 89 28.87 3.97 49.34
CA THR A 89 27.60 4.43 49.90
C THR A 89 27.07 3.45 50.91
N LYS A 90 26.51 3.94 52.01
CA LYS A 90 25.70 3.16 52.94
C LYS A 90 24.32 3.81 53.06
N HIS A 91 23.28 3.02 52.84
CA HIS A 91 21.89 3.41 53.05
C HIS A 91 21.52 3.17 54.51
N VAL A 92 21.05 4.21 55.22
CA VAL A 92 20.78 4.11 56.66
C VAL A 92 19.28 4.16 56.95
N ALA A 93 18.53 5.00 56.25
CA ALA A 93 17.08 5.13 56.43
C ALA A 93 16.41 5.73 55.19
N GLY A 94 15.12 5.44 55.03
CA GLY A 94 14.26 5.97 53.97
C GLY A 94 14.21 5.09 52.72
N ASN A 95 13.64 5.62 51.64
CA ASN A 95 13.42 4.91 50.37
C ASN A 95 13.92 5.72 49.14
N ALA A 96 14.52 6.89 49.35
CA ALA A 96 14.98 7.74 48.26
C ALA A 96 16.22 7.16 47.57
N ALA A 97 16.10 6.92 46.26
CA ALA A 97 17.22 6.50 45.43
C ALA A 97 18.29 7.60 45.32
N LEU A 98 19.56 7.21 45.43
CA LEU A 98 20.70 8.09 45.17
C LEU A 98 20.97 8.20 43.67
N GLY A 99 21.30 9.41 43.24
CA GLY A 99 21.75 9.64 41.88
C GLY A 99 22.49 10.96 41.79
N GLY A 100 22.74 11.39 40.57
CA GLY A 100 23.37 12.68 40.36
C GLY A 100 23.27 13.17 38.95
N THR A 101 23.89 14.32 38.73
CA THR A 101 24.02 14.92 37.42
C THR A 101 25.47 15.28 37.19
N PHE A 102 26.07 14.66 36.18
CA PHE A 102 27.36 15.05 35.63
C PHE A 102 27.20 16.31 34.77
N ARG A 103 28.08 17.29 34.99
CA ARG A 103 27.98 18.62 34.38
C ARG A 103 29.34 19.12 33.91
N VAL A 104 29.34 19.74 32.74
CA VAL A 104 30.50 20.46 32.19
C VAL A 104 30.08 21.87 31.88
N ALA A 105 30.76 22.85 32.47
CA ALA A 105 30.52 24.27 32.22
C ALA A 105 31.73 24.92 31.56
N THR A 106 31.49 25.91 30.70
CA THR A 106 32.54 26.69 30.03
C THR A 106 32.66 28.11 30.60
N SER A 107 33.84 28.70 30.45
CA SER A 107 34.15 30.09 30.76
C SER A 107 34.29 30.93 29.48
N PRO A 108 34.04 32.26 29.55
CA PRO A 108 33.47 32.99 30.68
C PRO A 108 31.98 32.65 30.90
N GLY A 109 31.49 32.84 32.13
CA GLY A 109 30.04 32.78 32.45
C GLY A 109 29.51 31.48 33.08
N ASN A 110 30.33 30.45 33.31
CA ASN A 110 29.90 29.16 33.88
C ASN A 110 28.68 28.54 33.18
N GLU A 111 28.60 28.70 31.85
CA GLU A 111 27.48 28.20 31.07
C GLU A 111 27.54 26.68 30.99
N LEU A 112 26.47 26.00 31.42
CA LEU A 112 26.37 24.53 31.37
C LEU A 112 26.21 24.07 29.92
N ARG A 113 27.23 23.37 29.41
CA ARG A 113 27.24 22.81 28.05
C ARG A 113 26.79 21.36 27.98
N VAL A 114 27.06 20.61 29.05
CA VAL A 114 26.66 19.20 29.16
C VAL A 114 26.03 18.97 30.52
N THR A 115 24.91 18.27 30.52
CA THR A 115 24.19 17.82 31.70
C THR A 115 23.73 16.38 31.45
N ARG A 116 24.20 15.41 32.25
CA ARG A 116 23.78 14.01 32.16
C ARG A 116 23.41 13.47 33.53
N SER A 117 22.16 13.04 33.69
CA SER A 117 21.68 12.42 34.92
C SER A 117 22.06 10.94 34.96
N PHE A 118 22.31 10.43 36.16
CA PHE A 118 22.52 9.02 36.44
C PHE A 118 21.88 8.65 37.77
N SER A 119 21.50 7.38 37.90
CA SER A 119 21.03 6.79 39.15
C SER A 119 22.01 5.72 39.58
N LEU A 120 22.14 5.53 40.89
CA LEU A 120 22.93 4.47 41.48
C LEU A 120 21.99 3.39 42.03
N ASN A 121 22.50 2.19 42.21
CA ASN A 121 21.73 1.10 42.78
C ASN A 121 21.45 1.41 44.26
N THR A 122 20.24 1.10 44.72
CA THR A 122 19.93 1.14 46.15
C THR A 122 20.49 -0.13 46.80
N PRO A 123 21.49 -0.05 47.68
CA PRO A 123 22.04 -1.21 48.39
C PRO A 123 20.96 -1.95 49.18
N VAL A 124 21.03 -3.28 49.20
CA VAL A 124 20.26 -4.12 50.12
C VAL A 124 21.14 -4.40 51.34
N GLY A 125 20.76 -3.87 52.51
CA GLY A 125 21.48 -4.06 53.79
C GLY A 125 22.19 -2.81 54.32
N ASP A 126 22.82 -2.93 55.49
CA ASP A 126 23.42 -1.83 56.28
C ASP A 126 24.95 -1.65 56.06
N GLN A 127 25.49 -2.27 55.03
CA GLN A 127 26.93 -2.26 54.72
C GLN A 127 27.25 -1.19 53.67
N PHE A 128 28.49 -0.69 53.69
CA PHE A 128 28.99 0.15 52.60
C PHE A 128 29.14 -0.66 51.31
N GLN A 129 28.72 -0.08 50.20
CA GLN A 129 28.89 -0.65 48.87
C GLN A 129 29.61 0.33 47.95
N GLU A 130 30.55 -0.17 47.15
CA GLU A 130 31.20 0.60 46.10
C GLU A 130 30.25 0.77 44.91
N GLN A 131 30.14 2.00 44.42
CA GLN A 131 29.32 2.37 43.28
C GLN A 131 30.09 3.35 42.40
N SER A 132 29.83 3.30 41.09
CA SER A 132 30.44 4.26 40.17
C SER A 132 29.56 4.60 38.98
N ALA A 133 29.88 5.72 38.34
CA ALA A 133 29.27 6.15 37.09
C ALA A 133 30.35 6.76 36.17
N THR A 134 30.30 6.44 34.89
CA THR A 134 31.32 6.84 33.91
C THR A 134 30.78 7.88 32.93
N PHE A 135 31.61 8.88 32.61
CA PHE A 135 31.24 10.01 31.77
C PHE A 135 32.38 10.40 30.82
N THR A 136 32.05 10.68 29.56
CA THR A 136 33.01 11.30 28.63
C THR A 136 32.90 12.82 28.69
N VAL A 137 34.00 13.49 28.99
CA VAL A 137 34.09 14.95 28.91
C VAL A 137 34.17 15.33 27.43
N PRO A 138 33.26 16.19 26.92
CA PRO A 138 33.29 16.60 25.52
C PRO A 138 34.61 17.32 25.20
N ASN A 139 35.01 17.27 23.93
CA ASN A 139 36.20 18.00 23.48
C ASN A 139 35.86 19.50 23.30
N LEU A 140 35.82 20.23 24.41
CA LEU A 140 35.53 21.66 24.47
C LEU A 140 36.75 22.45 24.97
N ASP A 141 36.87 23.69 24.48
CA ASP A 141 37.81 24.67 25.02
C ASP A 141 37.17 25.49 26.14
N ASN A 142 38.01 26.06 27.01
CA ASN A 142 37.62 26.92 28.12
C ASN A 142 36.67 26.27 29.15
N ILE A 143 36.81 24.97 29.42
CA ILE A 143 36.07 24.27 30.48
C ILE A 143 36.38 24.93 31.83
N ALA A 144 35.38 25.58 32.41
CA ALA A 144 35.47 26.23 33.71
C ALA A 144 35.49 25.19 34.84
N HIS A 145 34.63 24.18 34.73
CA HIS A 145 34.62 23.05 35.66
C HIS A 145 33.91 21.83 35.08
N VAL A 146 34.33 20.68 35.59
CA VAL A 146 33.62 19.41 35.50
C VAL A 146 33.12 19.07 36.90
N ASN A 147 31.83 18.78 37.06
CA ASN A 147 31.28 18.46 38.37
C ASN A 147 30.23 17.35 38.33
N VAL A 148 30.02 16.74 39.49
CA VAL A 148 28.89 15.85 39.75
C VAL A 148 28.10 16.41 40.92
N GLN A 149 26.86 16.86 40.66
CA GLN A 149 25.89 17.15 41.72
C GLN A 149 25.23 15.83 42.11
N PHE A 150 25.50 15.36 43.32
CA PHE A 150 25.15 14.03 43.81
C PHE A 150 24.24 14.10 45.02
N GLY A 151 23.19 13.28 45.07
CA GLY A 151 22.21 13.28 46.16
C GLY A 151 20.85 12.77 45.71
N PHE A 152 19.82 13.15 46.45
CA PHE A 152 18.43 12.75 46.18
C PHE A 152 17.48 13.94 46.41
N ARG A 153 16.27 13.86 45.87
CA ARG A 153 15.19 14.79 46.21
C ARG A 153 14.34 14.18 47.31
N GLN A 154 14.12 14.91 48.40
CA GLN A 154 13.25 14.47 49.48
C GLN A 154 11.82 14.29 48.94
N GLN A 155 11.22 13.13 49.18
CA GLN A 155 9.82 12.85 48.86
C GLN A 155 9.09 12.44 50.13
N GLY A 156 8.00 13.14 50.44
CA GLY A 156 7.24 12.91 51.67
C GLY A 156 7.96 13.41 52.93
N GLU A 157 7.48 12.97 54.10
CA GLU A 157 8.00 13.36 55.41
C GLU A 157 8.99 12.34 56.00
N GLU A 158 9.16 11.18 55.36
CA GLU A 158 10.09 10.15 55.82
C GLU A 158 11.54 10.63 55.75
N GLN A 159 12.29 10.45 56.84
CA GLN A 159 13.72 10.74 56.86
C GLN A 159 14.45 9.80 55.90
N ASN A 160 15.24 10.39 55.00
CA ASN A 160 16.18 9.70 54.13
C ASN A 160 17.60 10.02 54.60
N LEU A 161 18.38 8.99 54.88
CA LEU A 161 19.74 9.12 55.41
C LEU A 161 20.70 8.22 54.64
N TRP A 162 21.72 8.85 54.05
CA TRP A 162 22.80 8.19 53.33
C TRP A 162 24.16 8.66 53.83
N ILE A 163 25.10 7.72 53.95
CA ILE A 163 26.51 8.02 54.24
C ILE A 163 27.33 7.75 52.98
N ILE A 164 28.08 8.76 52.53
CA ILE A 164 28.91 8.72 51.33
C ILE A 164 30.36 8.80 51.74
N ASP A 165 31.15 7.83 51.33
CA ASP A 165 32.57 7.78 51.59
C ASP A 165 33.42 7.60 50.32
N GLU A 166 34.70 7.97 50.41
CA GLU A 166 35.71 7.91 49.35
C GLU A 166 35.24 8.44 47.97
N PRO A 167 34.65 9.65 47.88
CA PRO A 167 34.33 10.22 46.59
C PRO A 167 35.58 10.53 45.79
N GLN A 168 35.66 9.98 44.59
CA GLN A 168 36.83 10.09 43.72
C GLN A 168 36.42 10.28 42.27
N PHE A 169 37.17 11.12 41.55
CA PHE A 169 37.26 11.03 40.10
C PHE A 169 38.52 10.28 39.72
N ARG A 170 38.39 9.33 38.80
CA ARG A 170 39.48 8.56 38.22
C ARG A 170 39.36 8.61 36.69
N TYR A 171 40.45 8.44 35.97
CA TYR A 171 40.29 8.07 34.57
C TYR A 171 39.61 6.70 34.54
N ALA A 172 38.59 6.56 33.70
CA ALA A 172 38.00 5.24 33.50
C ALA A 172 39.11 4.35 32.94
N GLU A 173 39.28 3.14 33.51
CA GLU A 173 40.00 2.08 32.79
C GLU A 173 39.40 2.01 31.38
N ASN A 174 40.18 1.62 30.37
CA ASN A 174 39.63 1.32 29.05
C ASN A 174 38.64 0.16 29.19
N SER A 175 37.42 0.45 29.65
CA SER A 175 36.25 -0.36 29.50
C SER A 175 35.97 -0.27 28.01
N SER A 176 36.46 -1.29 27.33
CA SER A 176 35.98 -1.70 26.02
C SER A 176 34.48 -1.39 25.92
N SER A 177 34.15 -0.50 24.99
CA SER A 177 32.81 -0.07 24.57
C SER A 177 31.94 0.58 25.66
N VAL A 178 31.59 1.84 25.44
CA VAL A 178 30.20 2.25 25.71
C VAL A 178 29.34 1.27 24.91
N GLN A 179 28.72 0.30 25.58
CA GLN A 179 27.59 -0.40 24.99
C GLN A 179 26.50 0.66 24.81
N LEU A 180 26.41 1.20 23.60
CA LEU A 180 25.13 1.72 23.11
C LEU A 180 24.12 0.59 23.37
N PRO A 181 22.88 0.90 23.80
CA PRO A 181 21.88 -0.12 23.99
C PRO A 181 21.81 -0.99 22.73
N THR A 182 22.30 -2.24 22.82
CA THR A 182 22.22 -3.21 21.72
C THR A 182 20.77 -3.66 21.51
N ASP A 183 19.89 -3.28 22.42
CA ASP A 183 18.45 -3.53 22.40
C ASP A 183 17.65 -2.43 21.68
N ILE A 184 18.32 -1.44 21.05
CA ILE A 184 17.68 -0.49 20.15
C ILE A 184 18.08 -0.85 18.72
N LEU A 185 17.12 -1.37 17.95
CA LEU A 185 17.30 -1.83 16.58
C LEU A 185 18.01 -0.79 15.68
N GLY A 186 17.64 0.49 15.83
CA GLY A 186 18.25 1.59 15.08
C GLY A 186 19.73 1.86 15.44
N LEU A 187 20.13 1.61 16.68
CA LEU A 187 21.53 1.72 17.13
C LEU A 187 22.34 0.49 16.71
N SER A 188 21.75 -0.71 16.77
CA SER A 188 22.39 -1.94 16.26
C SER A 188 22.73 -1.81 14.77
N ALA A 189 21.78 -1.37 13.95
CA ALA A 189 22.01 -1.12 12.52
C ALA A 189 23.09 -0.05 12.22
N LEU A 190 23.32 0.91 13.12
CA LEU A 190 24.37 1.93 12.97
C LEU A 190 25.78 1.41 13.33
N LEU A 191 25.84 0.40 14.20
CA LEU A 191 27.09 -0.21 14.68
C LEU A 191 27.69 -1.21 13.70
N ASP A 192 26.88 -1.79 12.81
CA ASP A 192 27.32 -2.73 11.79
C ASP A 192 28.12 -2.01 10.68
N LYS A 193 29.45 -1.96 10.85
CA LYS A 193 30.39 -1.34 9.89
C LYS A 193 30.88 -2.32 8.82
N GLU A 194 31.03 -3.59 9.18
CA GLU A 194 31.51 -4.64 8.26
C GLU A 194 30.35 -5.27 7.48
N PRO A 195 30.51 -5.54 6.16
CA PRO A 195 29.48 -6.21 5.37
C PRO A 195 29.22 -7.63 5.88
N LEU A 196 27.94 -7.96 6.16
CA LEU A 196 27.49 -9.32 6.38
C LEU A 196 27.49 -10.08 5.07
N VAL A 197 28.23 -11.18 5.01
CA VAL A 197 28.31 -12.02 3.81
C VAL A 197 27.21 -13.08 3.89
N LEU A 198 26.22 -12.98 3.00
CA LEU A 198 25.13 -13.96 2.88
C LEU A 198 25.46 -15.05 1.85
N VAL A 199 26.11 -14.67 0.75
CA VAL A 199 26.57 -15.59 -0.29
C VAL A 199 27.99 -15.20 -0.68
N GLU A 200 28.88 -16.18 -0.79
CA GLU A 200 30.25 -16.00 -1.28
C GLU A 200 30.65 -17.17 -2.17
N ASP A 201 31.17 -16.88 -3.35
CA ASP A 201 31.57 -17.88 -4.35
C ASP A 201 30.46 -18.93 -4.62
N GLY A 202 29.20 -18.48 -4.68
CA GLY A 202 28.02 -19.32 -4.89
C GLY A 202 27.63 -20.20 -3.69
N LYS A 203 28.27 -20.01 -2.52
CA LYS A 203 27.95 -20.75 -1.29
C LYS A 203 27.12 -19.89 -0.36
N VAL A 204 25.99 -20.43 0.07
CA VAL A 204 25.10 -19.80 1.07
C VAL A 204 25.75 -19.90 2.45
N LYS A 205 25.81 -18.77 3.17
CA LYS A 205 26.35 -18.67 4.53
C LYS A 205 25.31 -18.42 5.61
N PHE A 206 24.03 -18.39 5.24
CA PHE A 206 22.94 -18.13 6.17
C PHE A 206 21.91 -19.26 6.21
N SER A 207 21.13 -19.30 7.30
CA SER A 207 19.88 -20.08 7.36
C SER A 207 18.66 -19.18 7.46
N ILE A 208 17.50 -19.70 7.06
CA ILE A 208 16.21 -19.05 7.28
C ILE A 208 15.66 -19.57 8.60
N VAL A 209 15.16 -18.67 9.45
CA VAL A 209 14.66 -18.97 10.79
C VAL A 209 13.23 -18.49 10.90
N ILE A 210 12.33 -19.34 11.38
CA ILE A 210 10.92 -19.01 11.66
C ILE A 210 10.59 -19.34 13.12
N PRO A 211 9.50 -18.76 13.68
CA PRO A 211 9.09 -19.03 15.05
C PRO A 211 8.83 -20.51 15.30
N ALA A 212 9.03 -20.95 16.54
CA ALA A 212 8.68 -22.32 16.98
C ALA A 212 7.23 -22.68 16.60
N ALA A 213 6.31 -21.74 16.84
CA ALA A 213 4.91 -21.81 16.45
C ALA A 213 4.60 -20.90 15.25
N ALA A 214 5.35 -21.05 14.15
CA ALA A 214 5.15 -20.23 12.95
C ALA A 214 3.72 -20.33 12.39
N ASP A 215 3.07 -19.19 12.24
CA ASP A 215 1.78 -19.08 11.56
C ASP A 215 1.91 -19.30 10.03
N PRO A 216 0.81 -19.49 9.30
CA PRO A 216 0.85 -19.72 7.86
C PRO A 216 1.45 -18.58 7.02
N ILE A 217 1.40 -17.32 7.47
CA ILE A 217 2.01 -16.19 6.76
C ILE A 217 3.54 -16.26 6.89
N ALA A 218 4.06 -16.48 8.10
CA ALA A 218 5.49 -16.63 8.33
C ALA A 218 6.07 -17.84 7.57
N LYS A 219 5.34 -18.96 7.50
CA LYS A 219 5.72 -20.14 6.71
C LYS A 219 5.78 -19.82 5.22
N LEU A 220 4.72 -19.23 4.66
CA LEU A 220 4.68 -18.82 3.25
C LEU A 220 5.81 -17.83 2.91
N ALA A 221 6.09 -16.88 3.80
CA ALA A 221 7.17 -15.92 3.63
C ALA A 221 8.54 -16.61 3.61
N ALA A 222 8.80 -17.58 4.49
CA ALA A 222 10.03 -18.35 4.49
C ALA A 222 10.16 -19.25 3.24
N GLU A 223 9.08 -19.86 2.78
CA GLU A 223 9.01 -20.65 1.54
C GLU A 223 9.35 -19.79 0.31
N GLU A 224 8.76 -18.59 0.20
CA GLU A 224 9.06 -17.66 -0.89
C GLU A 224 10.51 -17.15 -0.83
N LEU A 225 11.04 -16.88 0.37
CA LEU A 225 12.45 -16.51 0.56
C LEU A 225 13.40 -17.65 0.12
N GLN A 226 13.13 -18.88 0.56
CA GLN A 226 13.91 -20.06 0.23
C GLN A 226 13.90 -20.30 -1.28
N LEU A 227 12.71 -20.30 -1.90
CA LEU A 227 12.53 -20.53 -3.33
C LEU A 227 13.36 -19.56 -4.17
N HIS A 228 13.23 -18.26 -3.92
CA HIS A 228 13.90 -17.26 -4.76
C HIS A 228 15.42 -17.21 -4.52
N CYS A 229 15.86 -17.41 -3.27
CA CYS A 229 17.29 -17.52 -3.01
C CYS A 229 17.89 -18.81 -3.62
N GLN A 230 17.16 -19.93 -3.60
CA GLN A 230 17.58 -21.16 -4.27
C GLN A 230 17.67 -20.97 -5.79
N LEU A 231 16.71 -20.27 -6.40
CA LEU A 231 16.77 -19.92 -7.83
C LEU A 231 17.98 -19.02 -8.14
N ALA A 232 18.36 -18.12 -7.23
CA ALA A 232 19.49 -17.21 -7.43
C ALA A 232 20.86 -17.88 -7.25
N VAL A 233 20.99 -18.79 -6.27
CA VAL A 233 22.28 -19.37 -5.86
C VAL A 233 22.46 -20.82 -6.34
N GLY A 234 21.37 -21.51 -6.68
CA GLY A 234 21.38 -22.92 -7.10
C GLY A 234 21.46 -23.94 -5.95
N THR A 235 21.43 -23.49 -4.69
CA THR A 235 21.48 -24.35 -3.50
C THR A 235 20.26 -24.12 -2.62
N GLU A 236 19.68 -25.20 -2.09
CA GLU A 236 18.56 -25.12 -1.15
C GLU A 236 19.05 -24.58 0.21
N ILE A 237 18.27 -23.65 0.78
CA ILE A 237 18.61 -22.97 2.03
C ILE A 237 17.79 -23.59 3.16
N PRO A 238 18.39 -24.04 4.27
CA PRO A 238 17.63 -24.65 5.35
C PRO A 238 16.69 -23.64 6.02
N ILE A 239 15.41 -24.00 6.12
CA ILE A 239 14.43 -23.34 6.99
C ILE A 239 14.47 -24.06 8.35
N ARG A 240 14.79 -23.32 9.42
CA ARG A 240 14.88 -23.80 10.79
C ARG A 240 13.75 -23.18 11.62
N GLN A 241 13.14 -23.98 12.49
CA GLN A 241 12.24 -23.45 13.52
C GLN A 241 13.05 -23.14 14.77
N GLU A 242 12.68 -22.07 15.47
CA GLU A 242 13.20 -21.83 16.82
C GLU A 242 12.83 -23.00 17.73
N ALA A 243 13.78 -23.40 18.57
CA ALA A 243 13.57 -24.34 19.66
C ALA A 243 14.04 -23.67 20.96
N ASP A 244 13.37 -23.94 22.08
CA ASP A 244 13.70 -23.33 23.37
C ASP A 244 15.18 -23.54 23.71
N GLY A 245 15.92 -22.44 23.84
CA GLY A 245 17.31 -22.42 24.29
C GLY A 245 18.37 -22.83 23.25
N GLN A 246 18.02 -23.05 21.97
CA GLN A 246 19.03 -23.28 20.93
C GLN A 246 19.55 -21.96 20.34
N GLU A 247 20.85 -21.70 20.50
CA GLU A 247 21.54 -20.65 19.75
C GLU A 247 21.62 -21.02 18.27
N ILE A 248 21.26 -20.08 17.40
CA ILE A 248 21.41 -20.20 15.96
C ILE A 248 22.81 -19.76 15.61
N SER A 249 23.64 -20.69 15.14
CA SER A 249 25.03 -20.41 14.80
C SER A 249 25.18 -19.84 13.38
N GLY A 250 25.98 -18.79 13.27
CA GLY A 250 26.27 -18.08 12.02
C GLY A 250 25.14 -17.18 11.53
N PRO A 251 25.30 -16.58 10.33
CA PRO A 251 24.32 -15.68 9.76
C PRO A 251 22.92 -16.28 9.65
N ALA A 252 21.90 -15.50 9.98
CA ALA A 252 20.52 -15.97 9.96
C ALA A 252 19.53 -14.90 9.50
N ILE A 253 18.53 -15.30 8.72
CA ILE A 253 17.40 -14.46 8.33
C ILE A 253 16.16 -14.94 9.07
N HIS A 254 15.73 -14.15 10.04
CA HIS A 254 14.58 -14.37 10.91
C HIS A 254 13.32 -13.82 10.24
N VAL A 255 12.33 -14.68 10.02
CA VAL A 255 11.09 -14.35 9.30
C VAL A 255 9.89 -14.46 10.24
N GLY A 256 9.14 -13.36 10.38
CA GLY A 256 7.97 -13.26 11.26
C GLY A 256 8.30 -13.00 12.72
N GLY A 257 7.37 -13.37 13.62
CA GLY A 257 7.43 -13.12 15.07
C GLY A 257 8.41 -13.98 15.87
N THR A 258 9.65 -14.10 15.40
CA THR A 258 10.74 -14.85 16.06
C THR A 258 11.05 -14.29 17.46
N MET A 259 11.74 -15.05 18.32
CA MET A 259 12.23 -14.55 19.61
C MET A 259 13.12 -13.32 19.43
N LEU A 260 13.92 -13.28 18.36
CA LEU A 260 14.72 -12.10 18.03
C LEU A 260 13.84 -10.89 17.69
N ALA A 261 12.80 -11.07 16.86
CA ALA A 261 11.84 -10.00 16.58
C ALA A 261 11.11 -9.56 17.86
N GLN A 262 10.76 -10.49 18.75
CA GLN A 262 10.12 -10.20 20.05
C GLN A 262 11.00 -9.33 20.94
N LYS A 263 12.30 -9.60 20.99
CA LYS A 263 13.27 -8.84 21.78
C LYS A 263 13.23 -7.34 21.46
N PHE A 264 12.95 -7.00 20.20
CA PHE A 264 12.82 -5.62 19.72
C PHE A 264 11.38 -5.11 19.64
N ALA A 265 10.41 -5.81 20.23
CA ALA A 265 8.98 -5.51 20.18
C ALA A 265 8.38 -5.49 18.75
N LEU A 266 8.93 -6.29 17.83
CA LEU A 266 8.53 -6.36 16.42
C LEU A 266 7.62 -7.56 16.11
N GLN A 267 6.76 -7.92 17.06
CA GLN A 267 5.80 -9.00 16.87
C GLN A 267 4.74 -8.59 15.82
N PRO A 268 4.39 -9.45 14.84
CA PRO A 268 3.47 -9.10 13.76
C PRO A 268 2.14 -8.50 14.22
N VAL A 269 1.56 -9.04 15.30
CA VAL A 269 0.29 -8.56 15.88
C VAL A 269 0.37 -7.13 16.42
N ASN A 270 1.57 -6.64 16.76
CA ASN A 270 1.79 -5.30 17.30
C ASN A 270 2.12 -4.27 16.21
N LEU A 271 2.33 -4.70 14.97
CA LEU A 271 2.69 -3.83 13.86
C LEU A 271 1.45 -3.42 13.06
N PRO A 272 1.38 -2.18 12.51
CA PRO A 272 0.27 -1.75 11.68
C PRO A 272 0.04 -2.72 10.50
N PRO A 273 -1.21 -3.06 10.14
CA PRO A 273 -1.50 -4.00 9.05
C PRO A 273 -0.76 -3.66 7.77
N GLU A 274 -0.18 -4.66 7.11
CA GLU A 274 0.61 -4.54 5.87
C GLU A 274 1.89 -3.69 5.96
N SER A 275 2.21 -3.12 7.13
CA SER A 275 3.54 -2.57 7.35
C SER A 275 4.59 -3.68 7.33
N TRP A 276 5.79 -3.36 6.90
CA TRP A 276 6.90 -4.30 6.81
C TRP A 276 8.18 -3.64 7.33
N LEU A 277 9.08 -4.47 7.85
CA LEU A 277 10.37 -4.08 8.39
C LEU A 277 11.43 -5.09 7.99
N ILE A 278 12.57 -4.55 7.57
CA ILE A 278 13.79 -5.27 7.27
C ILE A 278 14.90 -4.62 8.10
N ALA A 279 15.51 -5.36 9.02
CA ALA A 279 16.58 -4.83 9.84
C ALA A 279 17.70 -5.83 10.04
N ARG A 280 18.95 -5.37 9.90
CA ARG A 280 20.13 -6.12 10.29
C ARG A 280 20.44 -5.86 11.78
N ASN A 281 20.84 -6.91 12.47
CA ASN A 281 21.33 -6.92 13.84
C ASN A 281 22.55 -7.87 13.91
N GLY A 282 23.75 -7.34 13.66
CA GLY A 282 24.98 -8.14 13.63
C GLY A 282 24.98 -9.13 12.46
N GLU A 283 25.02 -10.43 12.77
CA GLU A 283 24.92 -11.51 11.76
C GLU A 283 23.48 -11.89 11.41
N ASN A 284 22.49 -11.26 12.06
CA ASN A 284 21.08 -11.56 11.86
C ASN A 284 20.39 -10.51 10.99
N ILE A 285 19.41 -10.93 10.20
CA ILE A 285 18.46 -10.07 9.50
C ILE A 285 17.06 -10.44 9.98
N ILE A 286 16.24 -9.45 10.34
CA ILE A 286 14.85 -9.60 10.76
C ILE A 286 13.96 -9.11 9.62
N LEU A 287 13.05 -9.97 9.17
CA LEU A 287 12.01 -9.71 8.18
C LEU A 287 10.65 -9.96 8.86
N THR A 288 9.93 -8.90 9.20
CA THR A 288 8.65 -8.99 9.93
C THR A 288 7.73 -7.86 9.52
N GLY A 289 6.43 -7.98 9.78
CA GLY A 289 5.46 -6.94 9.45
C GLY A 289 4.09 -7.18 10.08
N GLY A 290 3.17 -6.22 9.91
CA GLY A 290 1.81 -6.32 10.43
C GLY A 290 0.99 -7.37 9.69
N ASP A 291 0.75 -8.49 10.36
CA ASP A 291 0.04 -9.64 9.83
C ASP A 291 -1.35 -9.80 10.45
N THR A 292 -2.29 -10.40 9.72
CA THR A 292 -3.59 -10.78 10.28
C THR A 292 -3.43 -11.99 11.21
N PRO A 293 -3.76 -11.87 12.51
CA PRO A 293 -3.64 -12.98 13.44
C PRO A 293 -4.53 -14.16 13.05
N GLY A 294 -3.99 -15.37 13.12
CA GLY A 294 -4.74 -16.61 12.87
C GLY A 294 -5.13 -16.84 11.41
N ALA A 295 -4.56 -16.09 10.45
CA ALA A 295 -4.81 -16.31 9.04
C ALA A 295 -4.39 -17.73 8.61
N THR A 296 -5.27 -18.39 7.86
CA THR A 296 -4.96 -19.68 7.20
C THR A 296 -4.02 -19.49 6.01
N TYR A 297 -3.41 -20.56 5.52
CA TYR A 297 -2.55 -20.51 4.32
C TYR A 297 -3.31 -19.99 3.07
N ASN A 298 -4.58 -20.40 2.92
CA ASN A 298 -5.43 -19.91 1.83
C ASN A 298 -5.73 -18.40 1.96
N GLN A 299 -5.86 -17.90 3.19
CA GLN A 299 -5.96 -16.46 3.41
C GLN A 299 -4.63 -15.77 3.12
N ALA A 300 -3.49 -16.29 3.59
CA ALA A 300 -2.18 -15.71 3.31
C ALA A 300 -1.88 -15.55 1.81
N THR A 301 -2.45 -16.42 0.97
CA THR A 301 -2.33 -16.35 -0.50
C THR A 301 -3.44 -15.55 -1.19
N SER A 302 -4.62 -15.36 -0.57
CA SER A 302 -5.71 -14.50 -1.08
C SER A 302 -5.26 -13.06 -1.17
N THR A 303 -5.71 -12.26 -2.14
CA THR A 303 -5.45 -10.79 -2.22
C THR A 303 -6.41 -9.94 -1.38
N ARG A 304 -7.35 -10.55 -0.63
CA ARG A 304 -8.43 -9.82 0.04
C ARG A 304 -8.57 -10.22 1.51
N GLY A 305 -8.72 -9.20 2.37
CA GLY A 305 -9.15 -9.37 3.76
C GLY A 305 -8.09 -9.98 4.67
N VAL A 306 -6.81 -9.75 4.35
CA VAL A 306 -5.67 -10.35 5.05
C VAL A 306 -4.43 -9.51 4.84
N ALA A 307 -3.87 -9.05 5.94
CA ALA A 307 -2.60 -8.35 6.03
C ALA A 307 -1.46 -9.38 6.08
N THR A 308 -0.44 -9.16 5.25
CA THR A 308 0.71 -10.07 5.09
C THR A 308 2.02 -9.26 5.08
N GLY A 309 2.20 -8.42 6.10
CA GLY A 309 3.37 -7.55 6.25
C GLY A 309 4.69 -8.33 6.29
N THR A 310 4.73 -9.49 6.95
CA THR A 310 5.94 -10.35 6.97
C THR A 310 6.29 -10.85 5.56
N LEU A 311 5.28 -11.24 4.78
CA LEU A 311 5.48 -11.64 3.39
C LEU A 311 5.99 -10.47 2.53
N TYR A 312 5.48 -9.26 2.76
CA TYR A 312 5.97 -8.05 2.08
C TYR A 312 7.42 -7.72 2.47
N ALA A 313 7.83 -7.91 3.73
CA ALA A 313 9.22 -7.76 4.15
C ALA A 313 10.16 -8.71 3.39
N VAL A 314 9.73 -9.96 3.14
CA VAL A 314 10.47 -10.92 2.32
C VAL A 314 10.58 -10.44 0.87
N TYR A 315 9.48 -9.98 0.26
CA TYR A 315 9.51 -9.49 -1.12
C TYR A 315 10.39 -8.24 -1.30
N GLU A 316 10.32 -7.30 -0.35
CA GLU A 316 11.22 -6.13 -0.31
C GLU A 316 12.69 -6.54 -0.17
N PHE A 317 12.97 -7.54 0.67
CA PHE A 317 14.34 -8.02 0.86
C PHE A 317 14.88 -8.70 -0.41
N LEU A 318 14.08 -9.54 -1.07
CA LEU A 318 14.41 -10.20 -2.33
C LEU A 318 14.66 -9.18 -3.47
N GLU A 319 13.80 -8.17 -3.60
CA GLU A 319 13.94 -7.13 -4.61
C GLU A 319 15.20 -6.27 -4.41
N ARG A 320 15.49 -5.91 -3.15
CA ARG A 320 16.61 -5.00 -2.80
C ARG A 320 17.96 -5.69 -2.74
N THR A 321 17.99 -6.95 -2.31
CA THR A 321 19.24 -7.67 -2.00
C THR A 321 19.63 -8.65 -3.10
N PHE A 322 18.65 -9.33 -3.70
CA PHE A 322 18.87 -10.33 -4.76
C PHE A 322 18.47 -9.83 -6.14
N GLY A 323 17.85 -8.65 -6.25
CA GLY A 323 17.41 -8.08 -7.53
C GLY A 323 16.24 -8.85 -8.17
N VAL A 324 15.50 -9.63 -7.37
CA VAL A 324 14.34 -10.39 -7.86
C VAL A 324 13.26 -9.43 -8.37
N ARG A 325 12.58 -9.78 -9.46
CA ARG A 325 11.44 -9.01 -10.01
C ARG A 325 10.34 -9.95 -10.50
N TRP A 326 9.09 -9.51 -10.42
CA TRP A 326 7.91 -10.27 -10.86
C TRP A 326 7.10 -9.47 -11.88
N TYR A 327 7.64 -9.33 -13.09
CA TYR A 327 7.09 -8.44 -14.12
C TYR A 327 5.76 -8.91 -14.72
N TRP A 328 5.54 -10.21 -14.80
CA TRP A 328 4.29 -10.80 -15.26
C TRP A 328 4.01 -12.11 -14.50
N PRO A 329 2.83 -12.73 -14.59
CA PRO A 329 2.52 -13.97 -13.88
C PRO A 329 3.27 -15.21 -14.40
N GLY A 330 3.60 -16.12 -13.49
CA GLY A 330 4.23 -17.41 -13.82
C GLY A 330 5.73 -17.34 -14.09
N LYS A 331 6.33 -18.50 -14.37
CA LYS A 331 7.79 -18.69 -14.40
C LYS A 331 8.53 -17.77 -15.38
N TYR A 332 7.90 -17.39 -16.49
CA TYR A 332 8.54 -16.51 -17.47
C TYR A 332 8.56 -15.05 -17.00
N GLY A 333 7.80 -14.70 -15.96
CA GLY A 333 7.67 -13.33 -15.44
C GLY A 333 8.58 -12.99 -14.31
N THR A 334 8.93 -14.04 -13.56
CA THR A 334 9.89 -13.97 -12.49
C THR A 334 11.29 -13.86 -13.09
N VAL A 335 11.99 -12.79 -12.73
CA VAL A 335 13.42 -12.60 -13.02
C VAL A 335 14.17 -12.77 -11.72
N VAL A 336 15.08 -13.74 -11.68
CA VAL A 336 15.97 -13.99 -10.55
C VAL A 336 17.41 -13.90 -11.07
N PRO A 337 18.13 -12.80 -10.81
CA PRO A 337 19.53 -12.69 -11.17
C PRO A 337 20.38 -13.76 -10.45
N PRO A 338 21.34 -14.41 -11.13
CA PRO A 338 22.30 -15.28 -10.47
C PRO A 338 23.09 -14.51 -9.40
N ALA A 339 23.21 -15.08 -8.20
CA ALA A 339 23.79 -14.43 -7.04
C ALA A 339 25.00 -15.22 -6.53
N ALA A 340 26.19 -14.93 -7.05
CA ALA A 340 27.43 -15.57 -6.59
C ALA A 340 28.01 -14.91 -5.33
N ASN A 341 27.78 -13.61 -5.14
CA ASN A 341 28.30 -12.84 -4.02
C ASN A 341 27.24 -11.85 -3.54
N VAL A 342 26.73 -12.04 -2.32
CA VAL A 342 25.71 -11.19 -1.71
C VAL A 342 26.22 -10.72 -0.36
N LYS A 343 26.39 -9.40 -0.24
CA LYS A 343 26.85 -8.74 0.98
C LYS A 343 25.84 -7.68 1.37
N VAL A 344 25.47 -7.66 2.65
CA VAL A 344 24.55 -6.67 3.23
C VAL A 344 25.35 -5.81 4.19
N THR A 345 25.36 -4.50 3.98
CA THR A 345 25.99 -3.55 4.91
C THR A 345 25.00 -3.19 6.03
N ARG A 346 24.80 -1.91 6.32
CA ARG A 346 23.71 -1.45 7.18
C ARG A 346 22.38 -1.66 6.49
N LEU A 347 21.42 -2.20 7.20
CA LEU A 347 20.07 -2.43 6.70
C LEU A 347 19.08 -2.12 7.81
N LEU A 348 18.31 -1.06 7.60
CA LEU A 348 17.11 -0.75 8.37
C LEU A 348 16.16 -0.07 7.39
N GLN A 349 15.14 -0.79 6.97
CA GLN A 349 14.12 -0.34 6.04
C GLN A 349 12.77 -0.68 6.63
N THR A 350 11.86 0.25 6.51
CA THR A 350 10.47 0.08 6.93
C THR A 350 9.59 0.67 5.86
N GLY A 351 8.41 0.10 5.67
CA GLY A 351 7.43 0.70 4.79
C GLY A 351 6.03 0.19 5.05
N THR A 352 5.10 0.81 4.36
CA THR A 352 3.71 0.40 4.28
C THR A 352 3.22 0.80 2.88
N PRO A 353 2.30 0.04 2.26
CA PRO A 353 1.74 0.44 0.99
C PRO A 353 1.12 1.85 1.05
N SER A 354 1.36 2.66 0.00
CA SER A 354 0.81 4.01 -0.13
C SER A 354 -0.72 4.03 -0.17
N TYR A 355 -1.33 2.93 -0.62
CA TYR A 355 -2.77 2.74 -0.70
C TYR A 355 -3.19 1.48 0.10
N SER A 356 -4.20 1.60 0.97
CA SER A 356 -4.74 0.50 1.79
C SER A 356 -5.50 -0.57 1.00
N THR A 357 -5.95 -0.23 -0.21
CA THR A 357 -6.56 -1.17 -1.15
C THR A 357 -5.92 -0.99 -2.51
N ARG A 358 -5.46 -2.11 -3.06
CA ARG A 358 -4.71 -2.20 -4.30
C ARG A 358 -5.33 -3.34 -5.10
N GLY A 359 -6.35 -3.03 -5.89
CA GLY A 359 -7.25 -4.03 -6.46
C GLY A 359 -7.32 -4.03 -7.99
N PHE A 360 -7.79 -5.14 -8.54
CA PHE A 360 -8.13 -5.28 -9.96
C PHE A 360 -9.45 -6.05 -10.10
N LEU A 361 -10.27 -5.69 -11.08
CA LEU A 361 -11.44 -6.49 -11.50
C LEU A 361 -11.13 -7.25 -12.79
N TYR A 362 -11.91 -8.31 -13.04
CA TYR A 362 -11.70 -9.28 -14.11
C TYR A 362 -10.27 -9.81 -14.15
N SER A 363 -9.65 -9.89 -12.97
CA SER A 363 -8.21 -9.77 -12.85
C SER A 363 -7.44 -11.07 -13.07
N ILE A 364 -8.10 -12.18 -13.39
CA ILE A 364 -7.49 -13.48 -13.64
C ILE A 364 -7.63 -13.78 -15.14
N PRO A 365 -6.55 -14.03 -15.89
CA PRO A 365 -6.61 -14.28 -17.32
C PRO A 365 -7.01 -15.71 -17.64
N ARG A 366 -7.49 -15.92 -18.87
CA ARG A 366 -7.58 -17.25 -19.48
C ARG A 366 -6.32 -17.54 -20.28
N ASP A 367 -5.29 -17.99 -19.57
CA ASP A 367 -4.03 -18.42 -20.18
C ASP A 367 -3.76 -19.88 -19.80
N PRO A 368 -3.63 -20.81 -20.77
CA PRO A 368 -3.44 -22.22 -20.48
C PRO A 368 -2.09 -22.52 -19.80
N GLU A 369 -1.12 -21.60 -19.86
CA GLU A 369 0.19 -21.75 -19.22
C GLU A 369 0.20 -21.25 -17.76
N ILE A 370 -0.86 -20.57 -17.30
CA ILE A 370 -0.88 -19.88 -15.99
C ILE A 370 -2.14 -20.27 -15.21
N SER A 371 -1.96 -20.89 -14.04
CA SER A 371 -3.07 -21.20 -13.14
C SER A 371 -3.55 -19.98 -12.36
N THR A 372 -4.82 -19.99 -11.93
CA THR A 372 -5.39 -18.97 -11.03
C THR A 372 -4.56 -18.79 -9.76
N ALA A 373 -4.02 -19.88 -9.20
CA ALA A 373 -3.19 -19.83 -8.00
C ALA A 373 -1.87 -19.10 -8.26
N GLU A 374 -1.22 -19.36 -9.40
CA GLU A 374 0.03 -18.67 -9.76
C GLU A 374 -0.22 -17.20 -10.04
N PHE A 375 -1.33 -16.87 -10.67
CA PHE A 375 -1.72 -15.50 -10.91
C PHE A 375 -1.99 -14.73 -9.61
N THR A 376 -2.69 -15.36 -8.66
CA THR A 376 -2.93 -14.79 -7.33
C THR A 376 -1.61 -14.59 -6.57
N ARG A 377 -0.66 -15.53 -6.67
CA ARG A 377 0.69 -15.36 -6.11
C ARG A 377 1.45 -14.20 -6.75
N TRP A 378 1.35 -14.04 -8.07
CA TRP A 378 1.98 -12.91 -8.77
C TRP A 378 1.46 -11.55 -8.25
N TYR A 379 0.16 -11.43 -8.01
CA TYR A 379 -0.39 -10.25 -7.36
C TYR A 379 0.18 -10.04 -5.95
N ARG A 380 0.27 -11.11 -5.15
CA ARG A 380 0.85 -11.02 -3.80
C ARG A 380 2.32 -10.61 -3.81
N ARG A 381 3.12 -11.11 -4.75
CA ARG A 381 4.52 -10.70 -5.00
C ARG A 381 4.63 -9.21 -5.33
N ASN A 382 3.69 -8.69 -6.12
CA ASN A 382 3.55 -7.25 -6.39
C ASN A 382 2.76 -6.49 -5.30
N ARG A 383 2.56 -7.11 -4.13
CA ARG A 383 1.88 -6.57 -2.93
C ARG A 383 0.48 -6.03 -3.22
N VAL A 384 -0.18 -6.54 -4.25
CA VAL A 384 -1.57 -6.23 -4.59
C VAL A 384 -2.48 -6.90 -3.55
N GLY A 385 -3.40 -6.13 -2.99
CA GLY A 385 -4.38 -6.62 -2.03
C GLY A 385 -4.91 -5.57 -1.07
N SER A 386 -5.55 -6.04 0.01
CA SER A 386 -6.10 -5.21 1.07
C SER A 386 -6.20 -5.99 2.39
N ALA A 387 -5.78 -5.35 3.49
CA ALA A 387 -5.95 -5.88 4.84
C ALA A 387 -7.42 -6.01 5.27
N HIS A 388 -8.28 -5.09 4.85
CA HIS A 388 -9.63 -4.93 5.40
C HIS A 388 -10.75 -5.34 4.42
N GLY A 389 -10.40 -5.98 3.30
CA GLY A 389 -11.33 -6.44 2.29
C GLY A 389 -11.54 -5.44 1.15
N ASN A 390 -12.66 -5.54 0.44
CA ASN A 390 -12.90 -4.79 -0.78
C ASN A 390 -13.79 -3.55 -0.53
N PRO A 391 -13.28 -2.32 -0.68
CA PRO A 391 -14.07 -1.10 -0.57
C PRO A 391 -14.96 -0.85 -1.79
N LEU A 392 -14.75 -1.58 -2.89
CA LEU A 392 -15.55 -1.45 -4.11
C LEU A 392 -16.96 -1.97 -3.84
N ALA A 393 -17.93 -1.04 -3.83
CA ALA A 393 -19.33 -1.35 -3.70
C ALA A 393 -19.85 -2.08 -4.95
N ASN A 394 -20.82 -2.96 -4.75
CA ASN A 394 -21.56 -3.65 -5.82
C ASN A 394 -23.06 -3.62 -5.48
N HIS A 395 -23.91 -3.80 -6.48
CA HIS A 395 -25.38 -3.76 -6.35
C HIS A 395 -25.89 -4.71 -5.25
N SER A 396 -26.40 -4.11 -4.18
CA SER A 396 -26.62 -4.82 -2.90
C SER A 396 -27.92 -5.60 -2.83
N PHE A 397 -28.87 -5.27 -3.71
CA PHE A 397 -30.24 -5.75 -3.62
C PHE A 397 -30.57 -6.83 -4.66
N ASN A 398 -29.59 -7.32 -5.43
CA ASN A 398 -29.84 -8.27 -6.53
C ASN A 398 -30.58 -9.55 -6.09
N ALA A 399 -30.35 -10.03 -4.86
CA ALA A 399 -31.05 -11.20 -4.33
C ALA A 399 -32.40 -10.88 -3.68
N TRP A 400 -32.73 -9.60 -3.47
CA TRP A 400 -33.96 -9.20 -2.77
C TRP A 400 -35.23 -9.55 -3.54
N PRO A 401 -35.35 -9.35 -4.86
CA PRO A 401 -36.51 -9.78 -5.65
C PRO A 401 -36.94 -11.22 -5.31
N LYS A 402 -35.98 -12.15 -5.30
CA LYS A 402 -36.22 -13.55 -4.94
C LYS A 402 -36.57 -13.76 -3.46
N LYS A 403 -35.92 -13.03 -2.54
CA LYS A 403 -36.13 -13.18 -1.09
C LYS A 403 -37.47 -12.61 -0.60
N PHE A 404 -37.85 -11.45 -1.13
CA PHE A 404 -38.89 -10.59 -0.56
C PHE A 404 -39.98 -10.22 -1.58
N GLY A 405 -39.79 -10.44 -2.89
CA GLY A 405 -40.73 -9.97 -3.92
C GLY A 405 -42.15 -10.48 -3.75
N ALA A 406 -42.32 -11.72 -3.26
CA ALA A 406 -43.64 -12.31 -3.03
C ALA A 406 -44.25 -11.91 -1.67
N SER A 407 -43.43 -11.74 -0.62
CA SER A 407 -43.90 -11.53 0.76
C SER A 407 -43.96 -10.07 1.18
N HIS A 408 -43.09 -9.23 0.60
CA HIS A 408 -42.94 -7.80 0.90
C HIS A 408 -42.78 -6.99 -0.40
N PRO A 409 -43.74 -7.04 -1.35
CA PRO A 409 -43.67 -6.29 -2.60
C PRO A 409 -43.50 -4.77 -2.38
N GLU A 410 -43.94 -4.23 -1.24
CA GLU A 410 -43.78 -2.84 -0.84
C GLU A 410 -42.32 -2.41 -0.58
N TYR A 411 -41.39 -3.36 -0.45
CA TYR A 411 -39.95 -3.08 -0.38
C TYR A 411 -39.41 -2.56 -1.71
N PHE A 412 -40.07 -2.88 -2.82
CA PHE A 412 -39.54 -2.64 -4.16
C PHE A 412 -39.97 -1.30 -4.74
N ALA A 413 -39.19 -0.81 -5.70
CA ALA A 413 -39.44 0.45 -6.37
C ALA A 413 -40.81 0.44 -7.09
N LEU A 414 -41.66 1.42 -6.80
CA LEU A 414 -42.89 1.67 -7.57
C LEU A 414 -42.49 2.22 -8.95
N GLN A 415 -43.06 1.65 -10.01
CA GLN A 415 -42.82 2.02 -11.41
C GLN A 415 -43.99 2.82 -11.99
N VAL A 416 -43.76 3.44 -13.15
CA VAL A 416 -44.75 4.28 -13.86
C VAL A 416 -46.02 3.54 -14.28
N ASP A 417 -45.96 2.22 -14.44
CA ASP A 417 -47.11 1.36 -14.74
C ASP A 417 -47.93 0.98 -13.48
N GLY A 418 -47.54 1.49 -12.31
CA GLY A 418 -48.17 1.23 -11.03
C GLY A 418 -47.72 -0.06 -10.34
N ARG A 419 -46.81 -0.84 -10.95
CA ARG A 419 -46.31 -2.10 -10.38
C ARG A 419 -45.03 -1.90 -9.56
N ARG A 420 -44.70 -2.89 -8.75
CA ARG A 420 -43.46 -2.96 -7.95
C ARG A 420 -42.40 -3.74 -8.74
N LYS A 421 -41.16 -3.26 -8.75
CA LYS A 421 -40.02 -3.90 -9.44
C LYS A 421 -39.51 -5.13 -8.66
N THR A 422 -40.32 -6.19 -8.62
CA THR A 422 -40.07 -7.42 -7.84
C THR A 422 -39.35 -8.50 -8.62
N ASP A 423 -38.92 -8.24 -9.85
CA ASP A 423 -38.14 -9.14 -10.68
C ASP A 423 -36.64 -8.76 -10.68
N GLU A 424 -35.79 -9.67 -11.20
CA GLU A 424 -34.33 -9.54 -11.17
C GLU A 424 -33.72 -8.79 -12.37
N VAL A 425 -34.55 -8.31 -13.31
CA VAL A 425 -34.08 -7.59 -14.52
C VAL A 425 -33.36 -6.32 -14.12
N ALA A 426 -32.14 -6.14 -14.61
CA ALA A 426 -31.25 -5.03 -14.24
C ALA A 426 -30.97 -4.92 -12.73
N GLY A 427 -31.03 -6.04 -12.00
CA GLY A 427 -30.76 -6.13 -10.58
C GLY A 427 -31.94 -5.75 -9.67
N GLY A 428 -31.66 -5.62 -8.37
CA GLY A 428 -32.68 -5.30 -7.38
C GLY A 428 -32.91 -3.80 -7.21
N HIS A 429 -34.15 -3.35 -7.38
CA HIS A 429 -34.55 -1.94 -7.22
C HIS A 429 -35.56 -1.79 -6.09
N VAL A 430 -35.13 -1.14 -5.00
CA VAL A 430 -35.91 -0.99 -3.77
C VAL A 430 -36.43 0.43 -3.57
N CYS A 431 -37.45 0.59 -2.73
CA CYS A 431 -37.96 1.87 -2.28
C CYS A 431 -37.07 2.43 -1.16
N LEU A 432 -36.11 3.30 -1.50
CA LEU A 432 -35.13 3.84 -0.55
C LEU A 432 -35.74 4.77 0.53
N SER A 433 -36.99 5.20 0.38
CA SER A 433 -37.72 5.94 1.42
C SER A 433 -38.52 5.05 2.38
N ASN A 434 -38.63 3.74 2.12
CA ASN A 434 -39.38 2.82 2.98
C ASN A 434 -38.59 2.52 4.28
N PRO A 435 -39.14 2.80 5.48
CA PRO A 435 -38.44 2.56 6.74
C PRO A 435 -38.14 1.09 7.02
N GLU A 436 -38.95 0.14 6.53
CA GLU A 436 -38.69 -1.30 6.72
C GLU A 436 -37.55 -1.78 5.83
N VAL A 437 -37.38 -1.21 4.62
CA VAL A 437 -36.20 -1.46 3.77
C VAL A 437 -34.92 -1.00 4.47
N LEU A 438 -34.95 0.14 5.16
CA LEU A 438 -33.81 0.63 5.95
C LEU A 438 -33.47 -0.34 7.09
N LYS A 439 -34.46 -0.74 7.89
CA LYS A 439 -34.27 -1.67 9.00
C LYS A 439 -33.72 -3.02 8.54
N GLU A 440 -34.29 -3.58 7.48
CA GLU A 440 -33.87 -4.86 6.94
C GLU A 440 -32.47 -4.79 6.33
N THR A 441 -32.13 -3.68 5.66
CA THR A 441 -30.76 -3.46 5.18
C THR A 441 -29.77 -3.43 6.33
N ILE A 442 -30.03 -2.66 7.39
CA ILE A 442 -29.15 -2.61 8.58
C ILE A 442 -28.99 -4.01 9.18
N ARG A 443 -30.09 -4.76 9.34
CA ARG A 443 -30.09 -6.13 9.85
C ARG A 443 -29.19 -7.05 9.02
N GLU A 444 -29.35 -7.06 7.68
CA GLU A 444 -28.52 -7.89 6.79
C GLU A 444 -27.03 -7.48 6.84
N LYS A 445 -26.69 -6.19 6.99
CA LYS A 445 -25.29 -5.75 7.10
C LYS A 445 -24.65 -6.14 8.43
N LEU A 446 -25.38 -6.02 9.53
CA LEU A 446 -24.91 -6.51 10.84
C LEU A 446 -24.66 -8.03 10.79
N GLU A 447 -25.63 -8.79 10.28
CA GLU A 447 -25.50 -10.25 10.11
C GLU A 447 -24.33 -10.64 9.21
N TYR A 448 -24.08 -9.86 8.14
CA TYR A 448 -22.92 -10.06 7.27
C TYR A 448 -21.61 -9.90 8.05
N PHE A 449 -21.45 -8.83 8.84
CA PHE A 449 -20.24 -8.60 9.61
C PHE A 449 -20.04 -9.62 10.75
N GLU A 450 -21.13 -10.06 11.39
CA GLU A 450 -21.08 -11.13 12.40
C GLU A 450 -20.57 -12.45 11.80
N LYS A 451 -21.03 -12.81 10.59
CA LYS A 451 -20.58 -14.02 9.88
C LYS A 451 -19.18 -13.87 9.27
N ASN A 452 -18.73 -12.64 9.06
CA ASN A 452 -17.46 -12.32 8.40
C ASN A 452 -16.64 -11.34 9.25
N PRO A 453 -16.10 -11.75 10.42
CA PRO A 453 -15.44 -10.84 11.36
C PRO A 453 -14.18 -10.14 10.80
N GLY A 454 -13.59 -10.66 9.71
CA GLY A 454 -12.48 -10.03 8.99
C GLY A 454 -12.90 -8.97 7.95
N ALA A 455 -14.20 -8.85 7.63
CA ALA A 455 -14.68 -7.88 6.66
C ALA A 455 -14.75 -6.48 7.28
N GLY A 456 -14.07 -5.51 6.67
CA GLY A 456 -14.16 -4.09 7.05
C GLY A 456 -15.26 -3.32 6.33
N PHE A 457 -15.79 -3.87 5.23
CA PHE A 457 -16.70 -3.18 4.32
C PHE A 457 -17.94 -4.01 3.99
N ALA A 458 -19.09 -3.36 3.84
CA ALA A 458 -20.29 -3.96 3.28
C ALA A 458 -21.02 -2.98 2.35
N SER A 459 -21.36 -3.43 1.15
CA SER A 459 -21.97 -2.59 0.11
C SER A 459 -23.44 -2.27 0.40
N VAL A 460 -23.84 -1.03 0.15
CA VAL A 460 -25.22 -0.55 0.02
C VAL A 460 -25.32 0.29 -1.25
N MET A 461 -25.64 -0.36 -2.36
CA MET A 461 -25.71 0.27 -3.68
C MET A 461 -27.00 -0.17 -4.42
N PRO A 462 -27.76 0.77 -5.03
CA PRO A 462 -28.91 0.45 -5.88
C PRO A 462 -28.54 -0.43 -7.08
N GLY A 463 -29.50 -1.10 -7.72
CA GLY A 463 -29.29 -1.83 -8.98
C GLY A 463 -28.87 -0.92 -10.15
N ASP A 464 -28.21 -1.47 -11.17
CA ASP A 464 -27.78 -0.71 -12.34
C ASP A 464 -28.90 -0.60 -13.38
N SER A 465 -29.52 0.57 -13.47
CA SER A 465 -30.58 0.84 -14.46
C SER A 465 -30.48 2.21 -15.11
N PHE A 466 -29.40 2.96 -14.90
CA PHE A 466 -29.28 4.36 -15.36
C PHE A 466 -30.48 5.23 -14.93
N GLY A 467 -31.04 4.95 -13.75
CA GLY A 467 -32.20 5.65 -13.19
C GLY A 467 -33.55 5.18 -13.73
N LEU A 468 -33.60 4.23 -14.67
CA LEU A 468 -34.83 3.75 -15.32
C LEU A 468 -35.83 3.15 -14.32
N TYR A 469 -35.33 2.34 -13.37
CA TYR A 469 -36.18 1.63 -12.40
C TYR A 469 -36.22 2.28 -11.02
N ARG A 470 -35.84 3.56 -10.91
CA ARG A 470 -35.90 4.32 -9.66
C ARG A 470 -37.35 4.42 -9.16
N CYS A 471 -37.55 4.28 -7.85
CA CYS A 471 -38.87 4.37 -7.25
C CYS A 471 -39.52 5.74 -7.49
N ILE A 472 -40.76 5.75 -7.97
CA ILE A 472 -41.52 6.97 -8.25
C ILE A 472 -42.54 7.33 -7.15
N CYS A 473 -42.48 6.71 -5.96
CA CYS A 473 -43.36 7.08 -4.86
C CYS A 473 -43.09 8.53 -4.39
N GLU A 474 -44.09 9.17 -3.79
CA GLU A 474 -44.01 10.58 -3.36
C GLU A 474 -42.76 10.88 -2.51
N ASP A 475 -42.42 10.00 -1.57
CA ASP A 475 -41.27 10.20 -0.68
C ASP A 475 -39.91 10.02 -1.36
N CYS A 476 -39.82 9.11 -2.35
CA CYS A 476 -38.58 8.96 -3.13
C CYS A 476 -38.39 10.13 -4.12
N GLN A 477 -39.47 10.81 -4.51
CA GLN A 477 -39.38 11.97 -5.40
C GLN A 477 -38.91 13.25 -4.67
N LYS A 478 -39.30 13.44 -3.40
CA LYS A 478 -38.95 14.63 -2.60
C LYS A 478 -37.47 15.03 -2.62
N PRO A 479 -36.49 14.11 -2.44
CA PRO A 479 -35.06 14.45 -2.44
C PRO A 479 -34.41 14.50 -3.83
N LEU A 480 -35.15 14.31 -4.93
CA LEU A 480 -34.56 14.36 -6.27
C LEU A 480 -34.24 15.81 -6.68
N GLN A 481 -33.15 15.96 -7.43
CA GLN A 481 -32.64 17.25 -7.91
C GLN A 481 -32.44 17.24 -9.43
N PRO A 482 -33.51 17.33 -10.24
CA PRO A 482 -33.44 17.26 -11.70
C PRO A 482 -32.48 18.30 -12.32
N GLU A 483 -32.30 19.45 -11.67
CA GLU A 483 -31.40 20.53 -12.09
C GLU A 483 -29.91 20.13 -12.07
N ARG A 484 -29.54 19.06 -11.36
CA ARG A 484 -28.17 18.51 -11.28
C ARG A 484 -27.88 17.44 -12.35
N ALA A 485 -28.67 17.43 -13.42
CA ALA A 485 -28.67 16.48 -14.53
C ALA A 485 -27.30 15.87 -14.94
N PRO A 486 -27.33 14.71 -15.62
CA PRO A 486 -27.94 13.48 -15.11
C PRO A 486 -27.20 12.94 -13.88
N ALA A 487 -26.00 13.46 -13.56
CA ALA A 487 -25.06 12.84 -12.62
C ALA A 487 -25.38 13.06 -11.13
N GLY A 488 -26.27 14.00 -10.78
CA GLY A 488 -26.61 14.33 -9.40
C GLY A 488 -28.09 14.23 -9.04
N THR A 489 -28.96 13.81 -9.97
CA THR A 489 -30.42 13.84 -9.78
C THR A 489 -30.87 13.01 -8.58
N ALA A 490 -30.24 11.87 -8.33
CA ALA A 490 -30.59 10.97 -7.23
C ALA A 490 -29.60 11.04 -6.06
N SER A 491 -28.65 11.98 -6.05
CA SER A 491 -27.59 12.05 -5.03
C SER A 491 -28.15 12.12 -3.61
N ASN A 492 -29.05 13.05 -3.31
CA ASN A 492 -29.61 13.18 -1.96
C ASN A 492 -30.46 11.97 -1.54
N LEU A 493 -31.14 11.30 -2.50
CA LEU A 493 -31.91 10.08 -2.24
C LEU A 493 -30.99 8.91 -1.85
N VAL A 494 -30.03 8.58 -2.72
CA VAL A 494 -29.18 7.39 -2.57
C VAL A 494 -28.22 7.56 -1.39
N TRP A 495 -27.51 8.69 -1.34
CA TRP A 495 -26.56 8.95 -0.27
C TRP A 495 -27.25 9.16 1.09
N GLY A 496 -28.49 9.66 1.09
CA GLY A 496 -29.29 9.78 2.31
C GLY A 496 -29.62 8.42 2.91
N PHE A 497 -29.95 7.44 2.06
CA PHE A 497 -30.17 6.06 2.49
C PHE A 497 -28.89 5.39 2.99
N VAL A 498 -27.80 5.49 2.21
CA VAL A 498 -26.47 4.96 2.59
C VAL A 498 -26.03 5.50 3.94
N ASN A 499 -26.19 6.81 4.16
CA ASN A 499 -25.80 7.47 5.41
C ASN A 499 -26.60 6.94 6.61
N LYS A 500 -27.92 6.73 6.46
CA LYS A 500 -28.77 6.16 7.52
C LYS A 500 -28.37 4.71 7.84
N VAL A 501 -28.06 3.90 6.84
CA VAL A 501 -27.58 2.53 7.06
C VAL A 501 -26.23 2.55 7.79
N ALA A 502 -25.32 3.43 7.38
CA ALA A 502 -24.01 3.57 8.01
C ALA A 502 -24.11 3.93 9.51
N LEU A 503 -24.99 4.87 9.86
CA LEU A 503 -25.28 5.23 11.25
C LEU A 503 -25.86 4.05 12.04
N GLY A 504 -26.84 3.34 11.49
CA GLY A 504 -27.45 2.19 12.16
C GLY A 504 -26.49 1.01 12.36
N VAL A 505 -25.54 0.80 11.46
CA VAL A 505 -24.46 -0.20 11.65
C VAL A 505 -23.47 0.26 12.71
N ALA A 506 -23.10 1.55 12.71
CA ALA A 506 -22.14 2.10 13.66
C ALA A 506 -22.59 2.00 15.13
N GLU A 507 -23.91 1.96 15.39
CA GLU A 507 -24.45 1.75 16.74
C GLU A 507 -23.96 0.46 17.40
N LYS A 508 -23.70 -0.59 16.60
CA LYS A 508 -23.21 -1.89 17.10
C LYS A 508 -21.77 -2.18 16.69
N MET A 509 -21.34 -1.66 15.55
CA MET A 509 -20.07 -1.98 14.91
C MET A 509 -19.40 -0.71 14.33
N PRO A 510 -18.88 0.19 15.19
CA PRO A 510 -18.37 1.50 14.77
C PRO A 510 -17.15 1.42 13.83
N ASP A 511 -16.39 0.33 13.88
CA ASP A 511 -15.19 0.12 13.06
C ASP A 511 -15.49 -0.47 11.66
N ARG A 512 -16.76 -0.57 11.28
CA ARG A 512 -17.21 -1.15 10.00
C ARG A 512 -17.74 -0.08 9.05
N TYR A 513 -17.34 -0.18 7.79
CA TYR A 513 -17.70 0.78 6.76
C TYR A 513 -18.85 0.28 5.88
N ILE A 514 -19.78 1.18 5.57
CA ILE A 514 -20.74 0.98 4.50
C ILE A 514 -20.17 1.58 3.22
N THR A 515 -20.15 0.79 2.13
CA THR A 515 -19.63 1.23 0.84
C THR A 515 -20.74 1.53 -0.16
N CYS A 516 -20.54 2.57 -0.98
CA CYS A 516 -21.35 2.84 -2.17
C CYS A 516 -20.47 3.49 -3.25
N CYS A 517 -20.75 3.22 -4.52
CA CYS A 517 -20.06 3.87 -5.63
C CYS A 517 -20.71 5.22 -5.94
N ALA A 518 -19.91 6.23 -6.26
CA ALA A 518 -20.37 7.45 -6.92
C ALA A 518 -20.60 7.14 -8.40
N TYR A 519 -21.80 6.67 -8.75
CA TYR A 519 -22.12 6.10 -10.05
C TYR A 519 -23.48 6.59 -10.59
N GLY A 520 -23.65 6.50 -11.91
CA GLY A 520 -24.91 6.82 -12.58
C GLY A 520 -25.45 8.21 -12.26
N ASP A 521 -26.69 8.26 -11.78
CA ASP A 521 -27.43 9.48 -11.45
C ASP A 521 -27.22 10.00 -10.02
N TYR A 522 -26.33 9.35 -9.25
CA TYR A 522 -25.89 9.75 -7.91
C TYR A 522 -24.36 9.85 -7.81
N ARG A 523 -23.69 10.13 -8.94
CA ARG A 523 -22.23 10.29 -9.05
C ARG A 523 -21.72 11.59 -8.40
N GLN A 524 -22.52 12.64 -8.37
CA GLN A 524 -22.19 13.85 -7.63
C GLN A 524 -22.45 13.66 -6.13
N ARG A 525 -21.76 14.44 -5.28
CA ARG A 525 -21.94 14.37 -3.83
C ARG A 525 -23.36 14.79 -3.40
N PRO A 526 -23.86 14.33 -2.24
CA PRO A 526 -25.04 14.95 -1.63
C PRO A 526 -24.73 16.36 -1.09
N ASP A 527 -25.78 17.09 -0.73
CA ASP A 527 -25.65 18.46 -0.16
C ASP A 527 -25.37 18.47 1.35
N PHE A 528 -25.28 17.30 1.96
CA PHE A 528 -25.01 17.09 3.38
C PHE A 528 -23.72 16.27 3.60
N PRO A 529 -23.07 16.39 4.77
CA PRO A 529 -21.93 15.56 5.12
C PRO A 529 -22.34 14.08 5.29
N LEU A 530 -21.40 13.18 5.04
CA LEU A 530 -21.58 11.73 5.24
C LEU A 530 -20.99 11.29 6.59
N ALA A 531 -21.54 10.22 7.15
CA ALA A 531 -21.03 9.61 8.36
C ALA A 531 -19.58 9.11 8.14
N SER A 532 -18.78 9.13 9.20
CA SER A 532 -17.34 8.81 9.14
C SER A 532 -17.05 7.36 8.73
N ASN A 533 -18.04 6.46 8.87
CA ASN A 533 -17.98 5.08 8.43
C ASN A 533 -18.62 4.85 7.04
N VAL A 534 -18.80 5.89 6.24
CA VAL A 534 -19.14 5.77 4.82
C VAL A 534 -17.85 5.77 3.99
N ALA A 535 -17.69 4.74 3.16
CA ALA A 535 -16.61 4.62 2.18
C ALA A 535 -17.17 4.79 0.76
N VAL A 536 -16.74 5.85 0.08
CA VAL A 536 -17.20 6.19 -1.27
C VAL A 536 -16.18 5.70 -2.28
N THR A 537 -16.62 4.89 -3.24
CA THR A 537 -15.80 4.53 -4.40
C THR A 537 -16.13 5.44 -5.57
N LEU A 538 -15.18 6.27 -5.98
CA LEU A 538 -15.33 7.19 -7.10
C LEU A 538 -15.13 6.45 -8.43
N CYS A 539 -16.21 6.26 -9.19
CA CYS A 539 -16.18 5.62 -10.50
C CYS A 539 -15.69 6.61 -11.56
N TYR A 540 -14.46 6.46 -12.01
CA TYR A 540 -13.85 7.33 -13.00
C TYR A 540 -13.60 6.61 -14.33
N SER A 541 -14.30 7.06 -15.37
CA SER A 541 -14.37 6.39 -16.66
C SER A 541 -13.28 6.76 -17.65
N ALA A 542 -12.46 7.79 -17.39
CA ALA A 542 -11.38 8.16 -18.29
C ALA A 542 -10.07 7.49 -17.87
N GLN A 543 -9.40 6.83 -18.81
CA GLN A 543 -8.05 6.34 -18.59
C GLN A 543 -7.08 7.53 -18.41
N PRO A 544 -5.92 7.32 -17.77
CA PRO A 544 -4.85 8.30 -17.72
C PRO A 544 -4.47 8.81 -19.13
N ARG A 545 -4.49 10.13 -19.29
CA ARG A 545 -4.19 10.85 -20.55
C ARG A 545 -3.41 12.13 -20.23
N SER A 546 -2.53 12.58 -21.13
CA SER A 546 -1.69 13.76 -20.88
C SER A 546 -2.47 15.08 -20.73
N ASP A 547 -3.73 15.10 -21.15
CA ASP A 547 -4.50 16.32 -21.35
C ASP A 547 -4.98 16.98 -20.04
N GLN A 548 -4.94 18.31 -20.03
CA GLN A 548 -5.30 19.11 -18.86
C GLN A 548 -6.79 18.99 -18.50
N ILE A 549 -7.65 18.68 -19.47
CA ILE A 549 -9.11 18.57 -19.26
C ILE A 549 -9.40 17.35 -18.38
N SER A 550 -8.81 16.20 -18.67
CA SER A 550 -8.90 14.98 -17.88
C SER A 550 -8.37 15.20 -16.45
N LYS A 551 -7.20 15.83 -16.31
CA LYS A 551 -6.62 16.17 -14.99
C LYS A 551 -7.50 17.15 -14.20
N ASN A 552 -8.15 18.11 -14.86
CA ASN A 552 -9.07 19.05 -14.22
C ASN A 552 -10.35 18.35 -13.76
N LYS A 553 -10.90 17.45 -14.58
CA LYS A 553 -12.09 16.65 -14.20
C LYS A 553 -11.80 15.75 -13.01
N TRP A 554 -10.64 15.11 -12.98
CA TRP A 554 -10.19 14.31 -11.84
C TRP A 554 -10.11 15.14 -10.55
N ARG A 555 -9.40 16.27 -10.59
CA ARG A 555 -9.27 17.16 -9.43
C ARG A 555 -10.62 17.71 -8.96
N ALA A 556 -11.47 18.17 -9.88
CA ALA A 556 -12.79 18.69 -9.54
C ALA A 556 -13.66 17.64 -8.84
N MET A 557 -13.62 16.37 -9.30
CA MET A 557 -14.32 15.28 -8.64
C MET A 557 -13.79 15.03 -7.22
N LEU A 558 -12.47 15.05 -7.01
CA LEU A 558 -11.87 14.89 -5.68
C LEU A 558 -12.24 16.05 -4.76
N ASP A 559 -12.10 17.30 -5.23
CA ASP A 559 -12.42 18.51 -4.47
C ASP A 559 -13.89 18.56 -4.07
N GLU A 560 -14.78 18.10 -4.95
CA GLU A 560 -16.21 17.92 -4.66
C GLU A 560 -16.37 16.92 -3.51
N TRP A 561 -15.88 15.69 -3.66
CA TRP A 561 -16.15 14.60 -2.73
C TRP A 561 -15.49 14.77 -1.36
N ARG A 562 -14.32 15.43 -1.28
CA ARG A 562 -13.64 15.72 -0.01
C ARG A 562 -14.48 16.58 0.95
N GLN A 563 -15.41 17.37 0.43
CA GLN A 563 -16.31 18.20 1.24
C GLN A 563 -17.26 17.36 2.11
N THR A 564 -17.48 16.08 1.77
CA THR A 564 -18.43 15.21 2.50
C THR A 564 -17.85 14.61 3.78
N GLY A 565 -16.51 14.57 3.93
CA GLY A 565 -15.83 13.89 5.02
C GLY A 565 -15.72 12.36 4.88
N ALA A 566 -16.22 11.77 3.79
CA ALA A 566 -16.20 10.32 3.58
C ALA A 566 -14.79 9.77 3.32
N ALA A 567 -14.61 8.47 3.58
CA ALA A 567 -13.40 7.76 3.17
C ALA A 567 -13.44 7.51 1.65
N LEU A 568 -12.53 8.13 0.91
CA LEU A 568 -12.54 8.07 -0.56
C LEU A 568 -11.67 6.93 -1.11
N TYR A 569 -12.21 6.22 -2.09
CA TYR A 569 -11.57 5.19 -2.89
C TYR A 569 -11.84 5.47 -4.37
N ILE A 570 -11.12 4.81 -5.28
CA ILE A 570 -11.28 5.01 -6.73
C ILE A 570 -11.50 3.69 -7.45
N TRP A 571 -12.39 3.70 -8.43
CA TRP A 571 -12.55 2.66 -9.43
C TRP A 571 -12.28 3.24 -10.82
N GLU A 572 -11.25 2.73 -11.49
CA GLU A 572 -10.84 3.18 -12.83
C GLU A 572 -11.24 2.16 -13.90
N TYR A 573 -11.92 2.61 -14.96
CA TYR A 573 -12.37 1.75 -16.06
C TYR A 573 -11.33 1.68 -17.19
N TRP A 574 -10.32 0.83 -17.03
CA TRP A 574 -9.28 0.64 -18.06
C TRP A 574 -9.81 -0.18 -19.25
N ASN A 575 -10.83 -1.01 -19.03
CA ASN A 575 -11.56 -1.73 -20.06
C ASN A 575 -12.27 -0.83 -21.09
N ASN A 576 -12.65 0.41 -20.74
CA ASN A 576 -13.43 1.30 -21.62
C ASN A 576 -12.78 1.53 -23.00
N SER A 577 -11.45 1.43 -23.13
CA SER A 577 -10.76 1.59 -24.43
C SER A 577 -11.01 0.42 -25.39
N ARG A 578 -11.56 -0.70 -24.88
CA ARG A 578 -11.85 -1.94 -25.60
C ARG A 578 -13.32 -2.35 -25.47
N TYR A 579 -14.15 -1.52 -24.86
CA TYR A 579 -15.54 -1.85 -24.52
C TYR A 579 -16.54 -1.54 -25.64
N SER A 580 -16.08 -1.08 -26.79
CA SER A 580 -16.97 -0.64 -27.88
C SER A 580 -16.58 -1.25 -29.22
N ARG A 581 -17.60 -1.63 -29.99
CA ARG A 581 -17.46 -2.04 -31.38
C ARG A 581 -16.71 -0.98 -32.16
N GLY A 582 -15.75 -1.39 -32.99
CA GLY A 582 -14.89 -0.49 -33.75
C GLY A 582 -13.55 -0.15 -33.10
N VAL A 583 -13.32 -0.50 -31.83
CA VAL A 583 -12.01 -0.31 -31.14
C VAL A 583 -11.45 -1.59 -30.52
N TYR A 584 -12.07 -2.75 -30.77
CA TYR A 584 -11.62 -4.04 -30.25
C TYR A 584 -10.17 -4.35 -30.66
N GLY A 585 -9.40 -4.92 -29.73
CA GLY A 585 -8.01 -5.29 -29.96
C GLY A 585 -7.03 -4.11 -29.98
N ALA A 586 -7.48 -2.87 -29.74
CA ALA A 586 -6.58 -1.73 -29.59
C ALA A 586 -5.99 -1.66 -28.17
N PRO A 587 -4.65 -1.62 -28.03
CA PRO A 587 -3.99 -1.53 -26.73
C PRO A 587 -4.11 -0.11 -26.16
N ALA A 588 -3.98 0.03 -24.84
CA ALA A 588 -3.83 1.31 -24.17
C ALA A 588 -2.64 1.24 -23.21
N VAL A 589 -1.50 1.80 -23.62
CA VAL A 589 -0.22 1.75 -22.88
C VAL A 589 0.08 3.15 -22.34
N PHE A 590 0.32 3.29 -21.03
CA PHE A 590 0.51 4.60 -20.39
C PHE A 590 1.27 4.53 -19.04
N PRO A 591 2.36 3.74 -18.92
CA PRO A 591 3.03 3.53 -17.64
C PRO A 591 3.50 4.82 -16.95
N ARG A 592 4.04 5.80 -17.70
CA ARG A 592 4.57 7.04 -17.12
C ARG A 592 3.46 7.96 -16.62
N HIS A 593 2.33 7.97 -17.32
CA HIS A 593 1.19 8.81 -16.95
C HIS A 593 0.49 8.34 -15.67
N LEU A 594 0.65 7.07 -15.29
CA LEU A 594 0.17 6.57 -14.00
C LEU A 594 0.74 7.37 -12.83
N GLN A 595 2.05 7.67 -12.85
CA GLN A 595 2.69 8.43 -11.77
C GLN A 595 2.07 9.82 -11.65
N GLU A 596 1.85 10.50 -12.76
CA GLU A 596 1.25 11.83 -12.77
C GLU A 596 -0.18 11.80 -12.23
N PHE A 597 -1.03 10.87 -12.70
CA PHE A 597 -2.41 10.77 -12.26
C PHE A 597 -2.54 10.41 -10.79
N MET A 598 -1.78 9.42 -10.32
CA MET A 598 -1.84 8.99 -8.93
C MET A 598 -1.30 10.08 -7.98
N ARG A 599 -0.33 10.90 -8.42
CA ARG A 599 0.08 12.09 -7.64
C ARG A 599 -1.03 13.13 -7.48
N LEU A 600 -2.01 13.20 -8.38
CA LEU A 600 -3.15 14.12 -8.23
C LEU A 600 -4.06 13.76 -7.04
N ASP A 601 -4.08 12.50 -6.62
CA ASP A 601 -4.90 12.01 -5.49
C ASP A 601 -4.09 11.56 -4.27
N GLN A 602 -2.76 11.71 -4.30
CA GLN A 602 -1.88 11.30 -3.21
C GLN A 602 -2.33 11.89 -1.87
N GLY A 603 -2.56 11.01 -0.90
CA GLY A 603 -3.03 11.38 0.45
C GLY A 603 -4.50 11.81 0.54
N GLN A 604 -5.24 11.82 -0.58
CA GLN A 604 -6.66 12.21 -0.63
C GLN A 604 -7.59 10.98 -0.74
N VAL A 605 -7.10 9.89 -1.33
CA VAL A 605 -7.84 8.62 -1.41
C VAL A 605 -7.07 7.51 -0.69
N ARG A 606 -7.80 6.59 -0.07
CA ARG A 606 -7.25 5.51 0.76
C ARG A 606 -6.88 4.28 -0.06
N GLY A 607 -7.41 4.12 -1.26
CA GLY A 607 -7.22 2.93 -2.07
C GLY A 607 -7.87 3.03 -3.43
N ARG A 608 -7.54 2.10 -4.32
CA ARG A 608 -8.08 2.07 -5.68
C ARG A 608 -8.17 0.66 -6.25
N ALA A 609 -8.99 0.53 -7.29
CA ALA A 609 -9.01 -0.64 -8.14
C ALA A 609 -9.18 -0.27 -9.61
N MET A 610 -8.61 -1.12 -10.48
CA MET A 610 -8.67 -0.96 -11.92
C MET A 610 -9.51 -2.09 -12.52
N GLU A 611 -10.49 -1.74 -13.33
CA GLU A 611 -11.29 -2.69 -14.09
C GLU A 611 -10.60 -2.98 -15.42
N LEU A 612 -10.09 -4.22 -15.51
CA LEU A 612 -9.39 -4.73 -16.68
C LEU A 612 -10.38 -5.25 -17.71
N SER A 613 -9.95 -5.37 -18.97
CA SER A 613 -10.86 -5.81 -20.04
C SER A 613 -11.28 -7.26 -19.86
N ASN A 614 -12.58 -7.46 -19.85
CA ASN A 614 -13.22 -8.77 -19.96
C ASN A 614 -13.75 -9.03 -21.38
N ILE A 615 -13.46 -8.12 -22.32
CA ILE A 615 -13.79 -8.23 -23.74
C ILE A 615 -12.50 -8.46 -24.51
N ASP A 616 -12.45 -9.46 -25.37
CA ASP A 616 -11.27 -9.80 -26.17
C ASP A 616 -11.16 -8.95 -27.44
N GLY A 617 -10.08 -9.17 -28.20
CA GLY A 617 -9.87 -8.54 -29.50
C GLY A 617 -10.95 -8.83 -30.55
N ASP A 618 -11.83 -9.81 -30.36
CA ASP A 618 -12.95 -10.11 -31.26
C ASP A 618 -14.28 -9.49 -30.77
N GLY A 619 -14.27 -8.78 -29.64
CA GLY A 619 -15.47 -8.19 -29.04
C GLY A 619 -16.29 -9.17 -28.22
N VAL A 620 -15.75 -10.35 -27.90
CA VAL A 620 -16.43 -11.36 -27.11
C VAL A 620 -16.22 -11.07 -25.62
N SER A 621 -17.32 -10.95 -24.88
CA SER A 621 -17.31 -10.74 -23.43
C SER A 621 -17.14 -12.05 -22.66
N PHE A 622 -16.33 -12.01 -21.61
CA PHE A 622 -16.01 -13.13 -20.73
C PHE A 622 -16.02 -12.70 -19.26
N SER A 623 -15.82 -13.66 -18.36
CA SER A 623 -15.71 -13.43 -16.90
C SER A 623 -14.27 -13.37 -16.38
N TYR A 624 -13.29 -13.17 -17.27
CA TYR A 624 -11.84 -13.20 -17.00
C TYR A 624 -11.09 -12.15 -17.82
N TRP A 625 -9.81 -11.93 -17.50
CA TRP A 625 -8.93 -10.98 -18.19
C TRP A 625 -8.57 -11.53 -19.58
N THR A 626 -9.08 -10.90 -20.63
CA THR A 626 -8.95 -11.40 -22.01
C THR A 626 -7.64 -10.98 -22.67
N ASP A 627 -7.35 -9.68 -22.63
CA ASP A 627 -6.24 -9.06 -23.36
C ASP A 627 -5.08 -8.69 -22.41
N TRP A 628 -4.70 -9.63 -21.54
CA TRP A 628 -3.84 -9.30 -20.40
C TRP A 628 -2.41 -8.89 -20.74
N ILE A 629 -1.93 -9.30 -21.91
CA ILE A 629 -0.62 -8.90 -22.43
C ILE A 629 -0.56 -7.39 -22.70
N TYR A 630 -1.68 -6.74 -23.03
CA TYR A 630 -1.71 -5.29 -23.26
C TYR A 630 -1.50 -4.51 -21.97
N ASP A 631 -2.12 -4.95 -20.87
CA ASP A 631 -2.06 -4.20 -19.61
C ASP A 631 -0.92 -4.65 -18.70
N ALA A 632 -0.17 -5.72 -19.02
CA ALA A 632 0.88 -6.27 -18.15
C ALA A 632 1.87 -5.21 -17.64
N LEU A 633 2.37 -4.33 -18.52
CA LEU A 633 3.29 -3.26 -18.15
C LEU A 633 2.61 -2.19 -17.27
N ASN A 634 1.40 -1.75 -17.62
CA ASN A 634 0.64 -0.78 -16.83
C ASN A 634 0.31 -1.36 -15.43
N VAL A 635 -0.07 -2.64 -15.36
CA VAL A 635 -0.40 -3.36 -14.13
C VAL A 635 0.84 -3.52 -13.24
N TYR A 636 2.00 -3.81 -13.83
CA TYR A 636 3.26 -3.84 -13.09
C TYR A 636 3.58 -2.46 -12.48
N VAL A 637 3.56 -1.40 -13.30
CA VAL A 637 3.90 -0.04 -12.85
C VAL A 637 2.89 0.49 -11.83
N VAL A 638 1.58 0.34 -12.06
CA VAL A 638 0.55 0.78 -11.10
C VAL A 638 0.65 -0.01 -9.80
N SER A 639 1.03 -1.29 -9.83
CA SER A 639 1.23 -2.07 -8.61
C SER A 639 2.38 -1.51 -7.78
N HIS A 640 3.50 -1.14 -8.41
CA HIS A 640 4.61 -0.48 -7.72
C HIS A 640 4.20 0.90 -7.17
N LEU A 641 3.50 1.73 -7.95
CA LEU A 641 2.99 3.05 -7.48
C LEU A 641 1.98 2.92 -6.34
N MET A 642 1.15 1.88 -6.35
CA MET A 642 0.19 1.62 -5.27
C MET A 642 0.88 1.25 -3.95
N ASN A 643 2.10 0.72 -4.02
CA ASN A 643 2.93 0.41 -2.85
C ASN A 643 3.80 1.60 -2.44
N ASP A 644 4.47 2.23 -3.41
CA ASP A 644 5.28 3.43 -3.22
C ASP A 644 4.93 4.47 -4.30
N ILE A 645 4.08 5.42 -3.94
CA ILE A 645 3.65 6.51 -4.83
C ILE A 645 4.80 7.41 -5.30
N ASN A 646 5.94 7.37 -4.60
CA ASN A 646 7.13 8.13 -4.95
C ASN A 646 8.13 7.31 -5.77
N CYS A 647 7.84 6.05 -6.11
CA CYS A 647 8.74 5.24 -6.91
C CYS A 647 9.02 5.89 -8.27
N ASP A 648 10.25 5.74 -8.75
CA ASP A 648 10.70 6.28 -10.02
C ASP A 648 10.30 5.34 -11.16
N VAL A 649 9.28 5.75 -11.93
CA VAL A 649 8.77 4.96 -13.05
C VAL A 649 9.78 4.83 -14.18
N GLU A 650 10.58 5.86 -14.48
CA GLU A 650 11.63 5.71 -15.51
C GLU A 650 12.65 4.67 -15.08
N LYS A 651 13.06 4.69 -13.81
CA LYS A 651 13.97 3.68 -13.28
C LYS A 651 13.38 2.27 -13.38
N LEU A 652 12.09 2.09 -13.06
CA LEU A 652 11.42 0.80 -13.22
C LEU A 652 11.44 0.32 -14.68
N LEU A 653 11.22 1.23 -15.64
CA LEU A 653 11.25 0.91 -17.07
C LEU A 653 12.68 0.62 -17.56
N ASP A 654 13.67 1.40 -17.13
CA ASP A 654 15.09 1.22 -17.44
C ASP A 654 15.62 -0.13 -16.92
N GLU A 655 15.13 -0.60 -15.77
CA GLU A 655 15.41 -1.95 -15.26
C GLU A 655 14.63 -3.05 -16.00
N TYR A 656 13.36 -2.78 -16.32
CA TYR A 656 12.44 -3.75 -16.93
C TYR A 656 12.93 -4.29 -18.26
N TYR A 657 13.23 -3.43 -19.24
CA TYR A 657 13.55 -3.88 -20.58
C TYR A 657 14.77 -4.80 -20.67
N PRO A 658 15.95 -4.46 -20.08
CA PRO A 658 17.11 -5.35 -20.10
C PRO A 658 16.87 -6.63 -19.29
N ALA A 659 16.26 -6.54 -18.11
CA ALA A 659 16.04 -7.71 -17.25
C ALA A 659 15.00 -8.68 -17.84
N PHE A 660 13.98 -8.14 -18.51
CA PHE A 660 12.85 -8.90 -19.00
C PHE A 660 13.01 -9.35 -20.46
N TYR A 661 13.46 -8.49 -21.35
CA TYR A 661 13.59 -8.81 -22.78
C TYR A 661 15.03 -9.06 -23.25
N GLY A 662 16.04 -8.79 -22.42
CA GLY A 662 17.43 -9.14 -22.70
C GLY A 662 17.92 -8.55 -24.04
N PRO A 663 18.32 -9.37 -25.03
CA PRO A 663 18.74 -8.90 -26.36
C PRO A 663 17.73 -7.98 -27.06
N ALA A 664 16.43 -8.14 -26.80
CA ALA A 664 15.37 -7.34 -27.38
C ALA A 664 14.99 -6.09 -26.56
N ALA A 665 15.77 -5.71 -25.54
CA ALA A 665 15.46 -4.58 -24.67
C ALA A 665 15.22 -3.27 -25.44
N VAL A 666 16.06 -2.95 -26.43
CA VAL A 666 15.96 -1.72 -27.23
C VAL A 666 14.68 -1.68 -28.08
N PRO A 667 14.39 -2.65 -28.97
CA PRO A 667 13.17 -2.61 -29.77
C PRO A 667 11.90 -2.74 -28.92
N MET A 668 11.92 -3.49 -27.82
CA MET A 668 10.77 -3.58 -26.90
C MET A 668 10.51 -2.29 -26.12
N ARG A 669 11.56 -1.55 -25.75
CA ARG A 669 11.40 -0.21 -25.19
C ARG A 669 10.80 0.74 -26.20
N GLN A 670 11.35 0.77 -27.42
CA GLN A 670 10.84 1.62 -28.49
C GLN A 670 9.35 1.32 -28.79
N PHE A 671 8.97 0.05 -28.85
CA PHE A 671 7.59 -0.37 -29.06
C PHE A 671 6.62 0.21 -28.01
N HIS A 672 6.93 0.08 -26.73
CA HIS A 672 6.05 0.60 -25.66
C HIS A 672 6.10 2.13 -25.58
N ASP A 673 7.26 2.75 -25.79
CA ASP A 673 7.42 4.21 -25.78
C ASP A 673 6.60 4.85 -26.93
N GLU A 674 6.60 4.27 -28.12
CA GLU A 674 5.79 4.75 -29.25
C GLU A 674 4.29 4.54 -29.03
N LEU A 675 3.88 3.40 -28.46
CA LEU A 675 2.47 3.16 -28.07
C LEU A 675 1.98 4.13 -27.00
N GLU A 676 2.80 4.37 -25.98
CA GLU A 676 2.49 5.36 -24.94
C GLU A 676 2.38 6.76 -25.53
N LEU A 677 3.31 7.13 -26.42
CA LEU A 677 3.27 8.44 -27.05
C LEU A 677 2.01 8.63 -27.91
N ALA A 678 1.64 7.61 -28.68
CA ALA A 678 0.43 7.62 -29.50
C ALA A 678 -0.82 7.77 -28.61
N TRP A 679 -0.94 6.93 -27.56
CA TRP A 679 -2.06 7.01 -26.60
C TRP A 679 -2.15 8.39 -25.94
N THR A 680 -1.03 8.90 -25.45
CA THR A 680 -1.02 10.13 -24.63
C THR A 680 -1.24 11.40 -25.45
N ARG A 681 -0.92 11.38 -26.75
CA ARG A 681 -1.14 12.50 -27.69
C ARG A 681 -2.42 12.36 -28.54
N GLY A 682 -3.18 11.28 -28.39
CA GLY A 682 -4.43 11.09 -29.12
C GLY A 682 -5.40 12.27 -28.94
N ASN A 683 -6.10 12.65 -30.01
CA ASN A 683 -7.15 13.67 -29.91
C ASN A 683 -8.50 13.01 -29.58
N TYR A 684 -8.89 13.08 -28.31
CA TYR A 684 -10.10 12.45 -27.78
C TYR A 684 -11.34 13.36 -27.76
N SER A 685 -11.33 14.50 -28.47
CA SER A 685 -12.45 15.45 -28.49
C SER A 685 -13.79 14.80 -28.87
N ASP A 686 -13.72 13.83 -29.79
CA ASP A 686 -14.88 13.13 -30.36
C ASP A 686 -15.14 11.77 -29.65
N GLY A 687 -14.49 11.55 -28.50
CA GLY A 687 -14.51 10.28 -27.78
C GLY A 687 -13.54 9.24 -28.33
N TRP A 688 -13.53 8.06 -27.69
CA TRP A 688 -12.74 6.91 -28.13
C TRP A 688 -13.57 6.02 -29.07
N ASN A 689 -13.57 6.40 -30.34
CA ASN A 689 -14.27 5.69 -31.42
C ASN A 689 -13.26 5.14 -32.45
N TRP A 690 -13.76 4.44 -33.47
CA TRP A 690 -12.91 3.83 -34.50
C TRP A 690 -11.98 4.82 -35.21
N GLU A 691 -12.43 6.05 -35.49
CA GLU A 691 -11.64 7.06 -36.19
C GLU A 691 -10.54 7.59 -35.28
N THR A 692 -10.89 7.92 -34.03
CA THR A 692 -9.90 8.29 -33.01
C THR A 692 -8.87 7.18 -32.81
N CYS A 693 -9.32 5.93 -32.75
CA CYS A 693 -8.47 4.76 -32.53
C CYS A 693 -7.59 4.44 -33.75
N TRP A 694 -8.17 4.02 -34.87
CA TRP A 694 -7.44 3.42 -36.01
C TRP A 694 -6.98 4.40 -37.08
N VAL A 695 -7.46 5.65 -37.05
CA VAL A 695 -7.06 6.68 -38.03
C VAL A 695 -6.17 7.73 -37.37
N LYS A 696 -6.56 8.24 -36.19
CA LYS A 696 -5.85 9.34 -35.52
C LYS A 696 -4.75 8.84 -34.58
N THR A 697 -4.97 7.75 -33.85
CA THR A 697 -4.04 7.25 -32.82
C THR A 697 -3.13 6.14 -33.34
N TYR A 698 -3.70 5.16 -34.06
CA TYR A 698 -3.02 3.96 -34.57
C TYR A 698 -3.21 3.81 -36.08
N PRO A 699 -2.72 4.76 -36.91
CA PRO A 699 -2.83 4.64 -38.35
C PRO A 699 -2.07 3.41 -38.88
N PRO A 700 -2.40 2.90 -40.08
CA PRO A 700 -1.87 1.62 -40.58
C PRO A 700 -0.34 1.53 -40.56
N GLU A 701 0.34 2.59 -40.97
CA GLU A 701 1.81 2.65 -40.98
C GLU A 701 2.41 2.64 -39.57
N PHE A 702 1.69 3.12 -38.56
CA PHE A 702 2.10 3.02 -37.16
C PHE A 702 2.00 1.57 -36.70
N VAL A 703 0.88 0.90 -36.97
CA VAL A 703 0.68 -0.51 -36.61
C VAL A 703 1.75 -1.40 -37.26
N ASP A 704 2.02 -1.19 -38.56
CA ASP A 704 3.03 -1.96 -39.30
C ASP A 704 4.44 -1.81 -38.67
N ARG A 705 4.82 -0.60 -38.24
CA ARG A 705 6.09 -0.38 -37.52
C ARG A 705 6.13 -1.07 -36.16
N MET A 706 5.05 -0.98 -35.38
CA MET A 706 4.97 -1.61 -34.06
C MET A 706 5.10 -3.13 -34.16
N MET A 707 4.40 -3.74 -35.12
CA MET A 707 4.47 -5.18 -35.34
C MET A 707 5.82 -5.62 -35.91
N ALA A 708 6.51 -4.77 -36.67
CA ALA A 708 7.90 -5.04 -37.09
C ALA A 708 8.87 -5.09 -35.91
N LEU A 709 8.75 -4.17 -34.92
CA LEU A 709 9.56 -4.20 -33.70
C LEU A 709 9.35 -5.48 -32.87
N LEU A 710 8.10 -5.96 -32.78
CA LEU A 710 7.80 -7.21 -32.08
C LEU A 710 8.42 -8.43 -32.80
N ARG A 711 8.34 -8.49 -34.13
CA ARG A 711 8.97 -9.56 -34.92
C ARG A 711 10.49 -9.53 -34.82
N GLN A 712 11.10 -8.35 -34.93
CA GLN A 712 12.54 -8.15 -34.70
C GLN A 712 12.96 -8.62 -33.31
N SER A 713 12.13 -8.37 -32.29
CA SER A 713 12.41 -8.80 -30.92
C SER A 713 12.45 -10.32 -30.78
N VAL A 714 11.57 -11.04 -31.50
CA VAL A 714 11.60 -12.51 -31.54
C VAL A 714 12.89 -13.01 -32.21
N GLU A 715 13.33 -12.39 -33.30
CA GLU A 715 14.56 -12.75 -34.01
C GLU A 715 15.80 -12.53 -33.14
N LEU A 716 15.91 -11.39 -32.45
CA LEU A 716 17.03 -11.07 -31.57
C LEU A 716 17.15 -12.04 -30.38
N CYS A 717 16.02 -12.56 -29.91
CA CYS A 717 15.98 -13.52 -28.81
C CYS A 717 16.14 -14.98 -29.24
N ALA A 718 16.30 -15.27 -30.54
CA ALA A 718 16.39 -16.64 -31.03
C ALA A 718 17.48 -17.45 -30.30
N GLY A 719 17.11 -18.64 -29.81
CA GLY A 719 17.99 -19.52 -29.05
C GLY A 719 18.30 -19.09 -27.61
N GLN A 720 17.68 -18.01 -27.10
CA GLN A 720 17.98 -17.45 -25.78
C GLN A 720 16.74 -17.46 -24.87
N GLU A 721 16.52 -18.55 -24.15
CA GLU A 721 15.49 -18.61 -23.10
C GLU A 721 15.97 -17.90 -21.82
N PRO A 722 15.08 -17.23 -21.06
CA PRO A 722 13.63 -17.11 -21.26
C PRO A 722 13.20 -15.99 -22.22
N TYR A 723 14.14 -15.22 -22.78
CA TYR A 723 13.84 -14.03 -23.59
C TYR A 723 13.03 -14.35 -24.85
N LEU A 724 13.33 -15.48 -25.51
CA LEU A 724 12.60 -15.93 -26.70
C LEU A 724 11.12 -16.14 -26.42
N LYS A 725 10.81 -16.96 -25.40
CA LYS A 725 9.42 -17.22 -25.03
C LYS A 725 8.69 -15.94 -24.62
N ARG A 726 9.40 -15.00 -23.98
CA ARG A 726 8.83 -13.69 -23.62
C ARG A 726 8.42 -12.89 -24.86
N ALA A 727 9.35 -12.69 -25.79
CA ALA A 727 9.10 -11.96 -27.04
C ALA A 727 8.01 -12.62 -27.89
N GLN A 728 8.00 -13.96 -28.00
CA GLN A 728 6.97 -14.70 -28.74
C GLN A 728 5.58 -14.53 -28.13
N LYS A 729 5.48 -14.59 -26.80
CA LYS A 729 4.21 -14.41 -26.12
C LYS A 729 3.68 -12.98 -26.23
N THR A 730 4.58 -11.99 -26.15
CA THR A 730 4.22 -10.59 -26.43
C THR A 730 3.73 -10.44 -27.87
N LEU A 731 4.46 -10.94 -28.89
CA LEU A 731 4.02 -10.88 -30.28
C LEU A 731 2.64 -11.54 -30.48
N ALA A 732 2.43 -12.74 -29.94
CA ALA A 732 1.17 -13.45 -30.03
C ALA A 732 -0.01 -12.66 -29.42
N GLY A 733 0.23 -12.01 -28.28
CA GLY A 733 -0.78 -11.16 -27.62
C GLY A 733 -1.20 -9.94 -28.44
N TYR A 734 -0.32 -9.42 -29.32
CA TYR A 734 -0.60 -8.26 -30.19
C TYR A 734 -1.05 -8.62 -31.61
N LEU A 735 -1.21 -9.91 -31.95
CA LEU A 735 -1.79 -10.29 -33.25
C LEU A 735 -3.24 -9.77 -33.46
N PRO A 736 -4.13 -9.72 -32.45
CA PRO A 736 -5.45 -9.11 -32.61
C PRO A 736 -5.38 -7.62 -32.96
N PHE A 737 -4.42 -6.87 -32.40
CA PHE A 737 -4.19 -5.46 -32.74
C PHE A 737 -3.86 -5.30 -34.22
N GLU A 738 -2.91 -6.09 -34.73
CA GLU A 738 -2.55 -6.08 -36.15
C GLU A 738 -3.72 -6.47 -37.05
N ARG A 739 -4.37 -7.60 -36.74
CA ARG A 739 -5.49 -8.14 -37.50
C ARG A 739 -6.64 -7.13 -37.62
N ASN A 740 -7.03 -6.52 -36.51
CA ASN A 740 -8.16 -5.60 -36.49
C ASN A 740 -7.83 -4.26 -37.16
N SER A 741 -6.56 -3.83 -37.15
CA SER A 741 -6.14 -2.65 -37.90
C SER A 741 -6.47 -2.76 -39.39
N PHE A 742 -6.40 -3.96 -39.98
CA PHE A 742 -6.68 -4.18 -41.40
C PHE A 742 -8.11 -3.82 -41.79
N LEU A 743 -9.07 -3.96 -40.87
CA LEU A 743 -10.48 -3.64 -41.12
C LEU A 743 -10.68 -2.16 -41.46
N PHE A 744 -9.81 -1.29 -40.95
CA PHE A 744 -9.93 0.17 -41.06
C PHE A 744 -8.94 0.80 -42.04
N ARG A 745 -8.17 0.00 -42.79
CA ARG A 745 -7.21 0.50 -43.79
C ARG A 745 -7.89 1.06 -45.05
N GLU A 746 -9.06 0.54 -45.41
CA GLU A 746 -9.82 1.00 -46.58
C GLU A 746 -11.03 1.85 -46.15
N LYS A 747 -11.14 3.06 -46.71
CA LYS A 747 -12.29 3.94 -46.49
C LYS A 747 -13.50 3.39 -47.27
N LYS A 748 -14.42 2.67 -46.62
CA LYS A 748 -15.70 2.30 -47.23
C LYS A 748 -16.77 3.34 -46.89
N SER A 749 -16.91 4.34 -47.75
CA SER A 749 -18.05 5.26 -47.64
C SER A 749 -19.29 4.60 -48.23
N GLN A 750 -20.28 4.33 -47.38
CA GLN A 750 -21.69 4.54 -47.71
C GLN A 750 -22.47 4.55 -46.40
N THR A 751 -22.70 5.74 -45.86
CA THR A 751 -23.78 5.94 -44.90
C THR A 751 -25.05 6.25 -45.68
N ASN A 752 -26.19 5.79 -45.17
CA ASN A 752 -27.50 6.19 -45.69
C ASN A 752 -27.62 7.73 -45.70
N ALA A 753 -28.48 8.27 -46.57
CA ALA A 753 -28.65 9.72 -46.72
C ALA A 753 -28.84 10.40 -45.34
N PRO A 754 -28.00 11.39 -44.97
CA PRO A 754 -28.00 11.97 -43.62
C PRO A 754 -29.25 12.81 -43.30
N LYS A 755 -30.17 12.93 -44.26
CA LYS A 755 -31.41 13.70 -44.16
C LYS A 755 -32.54 12.93 -44.82
N ILE A 756 -33.66 12.82 -44.10
CA ILE A 756 -34.91 12.27 -44.61
C ILE A 756 -35.98 13.36 -44.59
N THR A 757 -36.79 13.47 -45.64
CA THR A 757 -37.93 14.39 -45.67
C THR A 757 -39.15 13.63 -45.17
N VAL A 758 -39.70 14.06 -44.04
CA VAL A 758 -40.85 13.41 -43.42
C VAL A 758 -42.15 14.02 -43.95
N PRO A 759 -43.05 13.23 -44.54
CA PRO A 759 -44.32 13.73 -45.06
C PRO A 759 -45.27 14.11 -43.93
N GLN A 760 -46.02 15.19 -44.15
CA GLN A 760 -47.14 15.57 -43.30
C GLN A 760 -48.38 14.80 -43.74
N GLY A 761 -48.79 13.82 -42.94
CA GLY A 761 -50.01 13.05 -43.11
C GLY A 761 -51.25 13.82 -42.64
N THR A 762 -52.41 13.42 -43.16
CA THR A 762 -53.72 14.02 -42.83
C THR A 762 -54.47 13.28 -41.73
N ALA A 763 -54.04 12.08 -41.34
CA ALA A 763 -54.68 11.25 -40.33
C ALA A 763 -53.65 10.63 -39.37
N LYS A 764 -54.01 10.57 -38.09
CA LYS A 764 -53.21 9.93 -37.04
C LYS A 764 -53.15 8.41 -37.26
N PRO A 765 -51.96 7.79 -37.26
CA PRO A 765 -51.84 6.35 -37.43
C PRO A 765 -52.27 5.57 -36.19
N LEU A 766 -52.71 4.34 -36.39
CA LEU A 766 -52.98 3.38 -35.31
C LEU A 766 -51.65 2.91 -34.68
N LEU A 767 -51.60 2.86 -33.34
CA LEU A 767 -50.42 2.45 -32.57
C LEU A 767 -50.57 1.01 -32.08
N ASP A 768 -50.78 0.07 -33.00
CA ASP A 768 -50.96 -1.36 -32.73
C ASP A 768 -49.68 -2.20 -33.00
N GLY A 769 -48.59 -1.52 -33.39
CA GLY A 769 -47.32 -2.14 -33.73
C GLY A 769 -47.25 -2.72 -35.14
N ARG A 770 -48.26 -2.51 -36.01
CA ARG A 770 -48.29 -3.00 -37.39
C ARG A 770 -48.29 -1.83 -38.37
N PRO A 771 -47.22 -1.64 -39.17
CA PRO A 771 -47.17 -0.54 -40.13
C PRO A 771 -47.83 -0.91 -41.46
N ASP A 772 -49.04 -1.46 -41.45
CA ASP A 772 -49.72 -1.98 -42.65
C ASP A 772 -50.78 -1.02 -43.24
N GLU A 773 -51.36 -0.13 -42.43
CA GLU A 773 -52.36 0.85 -42.87
C GLU A 773 -51.84 1.95 -43.82
N GLU A 774 -52.77 2.61 -44.51
CA GLU A 774 -52.49 3.60 -45.57
C GLU A 774 -51.62 4.77 -45.08
N ALA A 775 -51.77 5.20 -43.82
CA ALA A 775 -50.96 6.26 -43.24
C ALA A 775 -49.46 5.89 -43.25
N TRP A 776 -49.11 4.65 -42.89
CA TRP A 776 -47.74 4.15 -42.90
C TRP A 776 -47.19 3.89 -44.30
N GLN A 777 -48.05 3.59 -45.29
CA GLN A 777 -47.63 3.44 -46.70
C GLN A 777 -47.19 4.77 -47.31
N LYS A 778 -47.67 5.90 -46.77
CA LYS A 778 -47.28 7.25 -47.18
C LYS A 778 -46.12 7.83 -46.36
N ALA A 779 -45.61 7.09 -45.38
CA ALA A 779 -44.52 7.53 -44.52
C ALA A 779 -43.18 7.58 -45.28
N ALA A 780 -42.26 8.42 -44.81
CA ALA A 780 -40.89 8.34 -45.28
C ALA A 780 -40.22 7.09 -44.69
N VAL A 781 -39.63 6.28 -45.56
CA VAL A 781 -38.99 5.02 -45.18
C VAL A 781 -37.48 5.19 -45.23
N ILE A 782 -36.80 4.68 -44.21
CA ILE A 782 -35.36 4.46 -44.22
C ILE A 782 -35.10 3.01 -43.80
N GLY A 783 -34.19 2.34 -44.49
CA GLY A 783 -33.80 0.96 -44.20
C GLY A 783 -32.34 0.74 -44.57
N ASN A 784 -31.93 -0.53 -44.65
CA ASN A 784 -30.55 -0.93 -44.95
C ASN A 784 -29.54 -0.23 -44.03
N PHE A 785 -29.84 -0.16 -42.73
CA PHE A 785 -28.88 0.35 -41.77
C PHE A 785 -27.63 -0.52 -41.82
N CYS A 786 -26.49 0.10 -42.13
CA CYS A 786 -25.19 -0.45 -41.82
C CYS A 786 -24.82 0.00 -40.40
N ASP A 787 -23.86 -0.67 -39.76
CA ASP A 787 -23.21 -0.03 -38.61
C ASP A 787 -22.51 1.26 -39.06
N SER A 788 -22.11 2.08 -38.09
CA SER A 788 -21.39 3.34 -38.30
C SER A 788 -20.08 3.21 -39.08
N TYR A 789 -19.64 1.98 -39.36
CA TYR A 789 -18.37 1.64 -39.98
C TYR A 789 -18.54 1.08 -41.41
N ASN A 790 -19.73 0.56 -41.75
CA ASN A 790 -20.01 -0.27 -42.92
C ASN A 790 -18.99 -1.42 -43.09
N ILE A 791 -18.55 -1.99 -41.97
CA ILE A 791 -17.51 -3.03 -41.91
C ILE A 791 -18.08 -4.36 -41.48
N TYR A 792 -19.03 -4.38 -40.56
CA TYR A 792 -19.59 -5.63 -40.08
C TYR A 792 -20.92 -5.93 -40.78
N GLU A 793 -21.12 -7.19 -41.11
CA GLU A 793 -22.38 -7.66 -41.69
C GLU A 793 -23.54 -7.43 -40.70
N GLN A 794 -24.53 -6.65 -41.12
CA GLN A 794 -25.78 -6.48 -40.38
C GLN A 794 -26.74 -7.59 -40.79
N LYS A 795 -26.84 -8.62 -39.94
CA LYS A 795 -27.71 -9.77 -40.18
C LYS A 795 -29.19 -9.50 -39.91
N ALA A 796 -29.49 -8.44 -39.16
CA ALA A 796 -30.84 -7.96 -38.93
C ALA A 796 -31.12 -6.79 -39.88
N GLY A 797 -32.17 -6.90 -40.69
CA GLY A 797 -32.72 -5.79 -41.44
C GLY A 797 -33.61 -4.94 -40.54
N THR A 798 -33.31 -3.65 -40.43
CA THR A 798 -34.20 -2.68 -39.77
C THR A 798 -34.77 -1.72 -40.82
N GLU A 799 -36.06 -1.46 -40.73
CA GLU A 799 -36.79 -0.44 -41.47
C GLU A 799 -37.45 0.49 -40.45
N MET A 800 -37.30 1.80 -40.65
CA MET A 800 -37.99 2.82 -39.89
C MET A 800 -38.88 3.63 -40.83
N ARG A 801 -40.09 3.94 -40.36
CA ARG A 801 -41.05 4.79 -41.07
C ARG A 801 -41.38 6.01 -40.24
N PHE A 802 -41.38 7.17 -40.90
CA PHE A 802 -41.63 8.47 -40.28
C PHE A 802 -42.79 9.19 -40.97
N LEU A 803 -43.73 9.70 -40.19
CA LEU A 803 -44.77 10.62 -40.68
C LEU A 803 -45.09 11.65 -39.60
N VAL A 804 -45.55 12.83 -40.00
CA VAL A 804 -46.09 13.83 -39.07
C VAL A 804 -47.59 13.92 -39.26
N ALA A 805 -48.37 13.73 -38.21
CA ALA A 805 -49.83 13.96 -38.23
C ALA A 805 -50.22 14.78 -37.00
N GLU A 806 -51.13 15.74 -37.16
CA GLU A 806 -51.61 16.60 -36.04
C GLU A 806 -50.47 17.26 -35.22
N GLY A 807 -49.38 17.65 -35.89
CA GLY A 807 -48.20 18.24 -35.23
C GLY A 807 -47.34 17.26 -34.42
N THR A 808 -47.62 15.95 -34.49
CA THR A 808 -46.88 14.89 -33.80
C THR A 808 -46.07 14.06 -34.80
N LEU A 809 -44.79 13.79 -34.48
CA LEU A 809 -43.95 12.85 -35.22
C LEU A 809 -44.25 11.42 -34.76
N PHE A 810 -44.69 10.57 -35.69
CA PHE A 810 -44.89 9.16 -35.47
C PHE A 810 -43.74 8.36 -36.10
N VAL A 811 -43.26 7.37 -35.36
CA VAL A 811 -42.16 6.48 -35.76
C VAL A 811 -42.63 5.04 -35.63
N ALA A 812 -42.57 4.29 -36.73
CA ALA A 812 -42.71 2.84 -36.70
C ALA A 812 -41.35 2.20 -36.99
N VAL A 813 -41.01 1.15 -36.24
CA VAL A 813 -39.76 0.39 -36.41
C VAL A 813 -40.11 -1.06 -36.68
N SER A 814 -39.59 -1.61 -37.76
CA SER A 814 -39.71 -3.01 -38.13
C SER A 814 -38.31 -3.60 -38.23
N ALA A 815 -38.03 -4.62 -37.43
CA ALA A 815 -36.74 -5.31 -37.44
C ALA A 815 -36.94 -6.80 -37.72
N THR A 816 -36.12 -7.36 -38.61
CA THR A 816 -36.08 -8.80 -38.84
C THR A 816 -35.17 -9.46 -37.81
N ILE A 817 -35.59 -10.62 -37.31
CA ILE A 817 -34.72 -11.46 -36.49
C ILE A 817 -33.64 -12.06 -37.40
N PRO A 818 -32.35 -12.04 -37.00
CA PRO A 818 -31.30 -12.76 -37.74
C PRO A 818 -31.70 -14.22 -37.94
N PRO A 819 -31.43 -14.84 -39.10
CA PRO A 819 -31.84 -16.21 -39.42
C PRO A 819 -31.40 -17.26 -38.38
N GLU A 820 -30.29 -17.01 -37.69
CA GLU A 820 -29.76 -17.85 -36.62
C GLU A 820 -30.44 -17.69 -35.24
N ARG A 821 -31.39 -16.75 -35.09
CA ARG A 821 -32.14 -16.53 -33.86
C ARG A 821 -33.62 -16.87 -34.08
N ASN A 822 -34.18 -17.68 -33.18
CA ASN A 822 -35.59 -18.11 -33.24
C ASN A 822 -36.51 -17.30 -32.30
N GLU A 823 -35.94 -16.40 -31.49
CA GLU A 823 -36.66 -15.60 -30.50
C GLU A 823 -36.06 -14.19 -30.43
N ILE A 824 -36.93 -13.18 -30.28
CA ILE A 824 -36.53 -11.84 -29.86
C ILE A 824 -36.43 -11.89 -28.35
N LYS A 825 -35.21 -11.69 -27.83
CA LYS A 825 -35.02 -11.42 -26.41
C LYS A 825 -35.14 -9.91 -26.25
N TRP A 826 -36.19 -9.44 -25.57
CA TRP A 826 -36.39 -8.01 -25.35
C TRP A 826 -35.40 -7.49 -24.31
N ALA A 827 -35.18 -6.18 -24.24
CA ALA A 827 -34.30 -5.59 -23.22
C ALA A 827 -34.73 -5.96 -21.78
N ASP A 828 -36.01 -6.24 -21.58
CA ASP A 828 -36.56 -6.73 -20.31
C ASP A 828 -36.23 -8.23 -20.06
N ASP A 829 -35.90 -8.99 -21.10
CA ASP A 829 -35.51 -10.42 -21.03
C ASP A 829 -34.00 -10.64 -21.02
N LEU A 830 -33.23 -9.58 -21.27
CA LEU A 830 -31.78 -9.60 -21.44
C LEU A 830 -31.13 -8.91 -20.26
N GLY A 831 -30.86 -9.68 -19.21
CA GLY A 831 -30.07 -9.25 -18.06
C GLY A 831 -28.64 -8.78 -18.37
N GLU A 832 -28.25 -8.63 -19.64
CA GLU A 832 -26.96 -8.11 -20.09
C GLU A 832 -27.14 -7.05 -21.18
N ARG A 833 -26.51 -5.90 -20.93
CA ARG A 833 -26.60 -4.66 -21.70
C ARG A 833 -25.96 -4.73 -23.10
N ASP A 834 -25.15 -5.75 -23.37
CA ASP A 834 -24.25 -5.83 -24.53
C ASP A 834 -24.71 -6.80 -25.64
N SER A 835 -26.00 -7.11 -25.74
CA SER A 835 -26.52 -7.98 -26.81
C SER A 835 -27.09 -7.23 -28.04
N LEU A 836 -26.73 -5.96 -28.22
CA LEU A 836 -26.99 -5.15 -29.42
C LEU A 836 -25.70 -4.82 -30.19
#